data_AF-A0A7D9JHZ5-F1
#
_entry.id   AF-A0A7D9JHZ5-F1
#
_cell.length_a   1.000
_cell.length_b   1.000
_cell.length_c   1.000
_cell.angle_alpha   90.00
_cell.angle_beta   90.00
_cell.angle_gamma   90.00
#
_symmetry.space_group_name_H-M   'P 1'
#
loop_
_entity.id
_entity.type
_entity.pdbx_description
1 polymer ?
#
loop_
_entity_poly.entity_id
_entity_poly.type
_entity_poly.pdbx_seq_one_letter_code
_entity_poly.pdbx_strand_id
1 'polypeptide(L)'
;MYYIFFNIELIADLLFEKLGGLPLALEQACASIKYLRCTLSDYLESYNKQSLQLLKKKKASSPCSTSEDRLAVHTTWLLNFEHIRKNENGMVAIRFLNATAFMNPNEIQKELINVGEPHVDDKAYCDHVSSSLGSLEVLRLLTDFSLFKETCNSSLTVHRLVQEVIRENLELEEKVESIVDAARLLGFAFLNCPSPDELVESVVSEDNDRSSLHSTDSSRFYKWQKICLHAYEINKNLEKFLNIFCDAEQKTVFLPEVARIVYECALHLNVNNYTSQAKTVAEFANRILDWGDDKISEEGLKVLFPHIFPLSESFRRLIQYSCKAPLDTSNPATSKASVNDSMKSEIEKMRLKGNNLFKESNFQEAMEIYSSCIDISKGTDSFDPKLLNNRASAYLRLKQFNNAVNDAEEYIKYSPECWKGYAKKALALQGLNKKWNAVCAAALAFYHNRNIFEHFPPFQTSFPNLKQSIHVCDDVSSLVFLLSQLQCETVSDMPSKIIVLEPGKYCLSAECFDRFRVVEDKIINVKGLRMGGFCLVAASDGSPELSVTLSFAANVGLFSHSVMAVNISFIFEFGNWQTACGSVVKLFECSVASNIVGYTFVSEGSLSVMKCHFINCKGTALLVRGNADVEDSVFSGNESIGLQVLGPGNLVLKDCKLHGNQWGLDVKYASCDATGCQIYDNKKIGVGVGNGRAKLTRNEIFHNDRHGIYLCEKSSAVIEENEIFENGWWGILTMSNASCQVSQNKIYLNKCGGIHIDPIIKTSSDHKQSIIEFNNIFSNQGPGIDQDKLHNDKIGSAVPSLHVLLTSEENFMKAKCTENTSKNNVERECEPPSQHISEICFFCHKQGQLKKCTKCFTAGYCNPECQKCDWKRHKKNCARLLEKYSVLINILPLSFGLIGDKQVLNNGVEIKAPFPWLEQSGPEYEEAPKCGKRFIVKIQACDLWRRSNNGGTLLAIQDRSLTINGDLDVHEHSGRISHLVRECGSNCNSEGWKKKFFWALLAEDEMVRVFISDFPTYQRW
;
A
#
# COMPACT_ATOMS: atom_id res chain seq x y z
N MET A 1 -9.84 -15.34 -62.80
CA MET A 1 -9.76 -15.39 -61.31
C MET A 1 -8.33 -15.55 -60.83
N TYR A 2 -7.59 -16.61 -61.21
CA TYR A 2 -6.17 -16.79 -60.83
C TYR A 2 -5.25 -15.58 -61.10
N TYR A 3 -5.39 -14.90 -62.25
CA TYR A 3 -4.57 -13.73 -62.60
C TYR A 3 -4.87 -12.47 -61.76
N ILE A 4 -6.08 -12.36 -61.20
CA ILE A 4 -6.49 -11.23 -60.35
C ILE A 4 -5.98 -11.46 -58.93
N PHE A 5 -6.06 -12.70 -58.42
CA PHE A 5 -5.52 -13.07 -57.11
C PHE A 5 -3.98 -12.90 -57.04
N PHE A 6 -3.25 -13.33 -58.07
CA PHE A 6 -1.79 -13.21 -58.11
C PHE A 6 -1.31 -11.74 -58.12
N ASN A 7 -2.05 -10.84 -58.76
CA ASN A 7 -1.70 -9.42 -58.82
C ASN A 7 -1.97 -8.70 -57.49
N ILE A 8 -3.01 -9.11 -56.75
CA ILE A 8 -3.31 -8.57 -55.42
C ILE A 8 -2.26 -9.00 -54.38
N GLU A 9 -1.81 -10.26 -54.41
CA GLU A 9 -0.73 -10.75 -53.55
C GLU A 9 0.59 -10.00 -53.80
N LEU A 10 0.96 -9.80 -55.07
CA LEU A 10 2.19 -9.06 -55.42
C LEU A 10 2.18 -7.60 -54.92
N ILE A 11 1.05 -6.91 -55.04
CA ILE A 11 0.91 -5.53 -54.55
C ILE A 11 0.93 -5.48 -53.02
N ALA A 12 0.34 -6.48 -52.35
CA ALA A 12 0.39 -6.61 -50.91
C ALA A 12 1.82 -6.83 -50.40
N ASP A 13 2.60 -7.69 -51.07
CA ASP A 13 4.01 -7.94 -50.75
C ASP A 13 4.87 -6.68 -50.93
N LEU A 14 4.67 -5.94 -52.03
CA LEU A 14 5.35 -4.67 -52.28
C LEU A 14 5.01 -3.61 -51.22
N LEU A 15 3.74 -3.53 -50.81
CA LEU A 15 3.32 -2.62 -49.74
C LEU A 15 3.92 -3.03 -48.40
N PHE A 16 3.97 -4.33 -48.09
CA PHE A 16 4.58 -4.87 -46.88
C PHE A 16 6.09 -4.56 -46.81
N GLU A 17 6.82 -4.73 -47.92
CA GLU A 17 8.23 -4.39 -48.04
C GLU A 17 8.46 -2.89 -47.82
N LYS A 18 7.64 -2.02 -48.45
CA LYS A 18 7.71 -0.56 -48.31
C LYS A 18 7.39 -0.04 -46.91
N LEU A 19 6.61 -0.79 -46.14
CA LEU A 19 6.26 -0.48 -44.76
C LEU A 19 7.22 -1.14 -43.75
N GLY A 20 8.24 -1.88 -44.22
CA GLY A 20 9.25 -2.54 -43.40
C GLY A 20 8.70 -3.65 -42.50
N GLY A 21 7.50 -4.16 -42.78
CA GLY A 21 6.81 -5.14 -41.93
C GLY A 21 6.41 -4.60 -40.55
N LEU A 22 6.38 -3.29 -40.36
CA LEU A 22 6.07 -2.67 -39.07
C LEU A 22 4.58 -2.81 -38.72
N PRO A 23 4.23 -3.42 -37.57
CA PRO A 23 2.84 -3.62 -37.18
C PRO A 23 2.00 -2.33 -37.21
N LEU A 24 2.56 -1.22 -36.72
CA LEU A 24 1.87 0.07 -36.68
C LEU A 24 1.62 0.65 -38.08
N ALA A 25 2.62 0.64 -38.96
CA ALA A 25 2.49 1.20 -40.30
C ALA A 25 1.53 0.39 -41.16
N LEU A 26 1.52 -0.94 -40.98
CA LEU A 26 0.56 -1.86 -41.58
C LEU A 26 -0.86 -1.63 -41.06
N GLU A 27 -1.03 -1.49 -39.74
CA GLU A 27 -2.33 -1.21 -39.13
C GLU A 27 -2.93 0.10 -39.65
N GLN A 28 -2.13 1.17 -39.68
CA GLN A 28 -2.53 2.49 -40.21
C GLN A 28 -2.86 2.46 -41.71
N ALA A 29 -2.07 1.74 -42.51
CA ALA A 29 -2.36 1.57 -43.93
C ALA A 29 -3.66 0.80 -44.16
N CYS A 30 -3.85 -0.32 -43.46
CA CYS A 30 -5.06 -1.14 -43.54
C CYS A 30 -6.31 -0.37 -43.10
N ALA A 31 -6.22 0.41 -42.02
CA ALA A 31 -7.31 1.26 -41.53
C ALA A 31 -7.72 2.28 -42.59
N SER A 32 -6.76 2.96 -43.21
CA SER A 32 -7.01 3.95 -44.27
C SER A 32 -7.61 3.36 -45.53
N ILE A 33 -7.08 2.21 -45.98
CA ILE A 33 -7.63 1.48 -47.14
C ILE A 33 -9.10 1.11 -46.89
N LYS A 34 -9.40 0.61 -45.69
CA LYS A 34 -10.76 0.23 -45.29
C LYS A 34 -11.69 1.43 -45.19
N TYR A 35 -11.24 2.53 -44.59
CA TYR A 35 -12.02 3.75 -44.41
C TYR A 35 -12.34 4.44 -45.74
N LEU A 36 -11.31 4.66 -46.57
CA LEU A 36 -11.43 5.33 -47.87
C LEU A 36 -12.03 4.45 -48.95
N ARG A 37 -12.15 3.13 -48.70
CA ARG A 37 -12.59 2.12 -49.67
C ARG A 37 -11.80 2.16 -50.98
N CYS A 38 -10.49 2.43 -50.90
CA CYS A 38 -9.59 2.42 -52.06
C CYS A 38 -8.93 1.05 -52.25
N THR A 39 -8.30 0.82 -53.40
CA THR A 39 -7.56 -0.44 -53.63
C THR A 39 -6.14 -0.36 -53.05
N LEU A 40 -5.50 -1.52 -52.83
CA LEU A 40 -4.08 -1.60 -52.41
C LEU A 40 -3.16 -0.85 -53.38
N SER A 41 -3.48 -0.86 -54.68
CA SER A 41 -2.73 -0.15 -55.72
C SER A 41 -2.81 1.36 -55.56
N ASP A 42 -4.01 1.89 -55.34
CA ASP A 42 -4.24 3.34 -55.17
C ASP A 42 -3.54 3.88 -53.92
N TYR A 43 -3.55 3.10 -52.84
CA TYR A 43 -2.85 3.45 -51.60
C TYR A 43 -1.32 3.41 -51.78
N LEU A 44 -0.79 2.38 -52.44
CA LEU A 44 0.65 2.26 -52.73
C LEU A 44 1.17 3.41 -53.59
N GLU A 45 0.39 3.86 -54.59
CA GLU A 45 0.75 5.03 -55.40
C GLU A 45 0.80 6.31 -54.56
N SER A 46 -0.23 6.53 -53.73
CA SER A 46 -0.29 7.67 -52.81
C SER A 46 0.86 7.68 -51.81
N TYR A 47 1.22 6.51 -51.27
CA TYR A 47 2.36 6.32 -50.38
C TYR A 47 3.70 6.63 -51.04
N ASN A 48 3.93 6.13 -52.26
CA ASN A 48 5.16 6.43 -53.00
C ASN A 48 5.28 7.92 -53.33
N LYS A 49 4.17 8.58 -53.68
CA LYS A 49 4.16 10.02 -53.93
C LYS A 49 4.51 10.82 -52.67
N GLN A 50 3.93 10.46 -51.52
CA GLN A 50 4.13 11.17 -50.26
C GLN A 50 5.52 10.94 -49.67
N SER A 51 6.03 9.71 -49.69
CA SER A 51 7.39 9.38 -49.23
C SER A 51 8.45 10.14 -50.03
N LEU A 52 8.28 10.25 -51.35
CA LEU A 52 9.17 11.05 -52.21
C LEU A 52 9.13 12.55 -51.87
N GLN A 53 7.98 13.10 -51.48
CA GLN A 53 7.89 14.50 -51.04
C GLN A 53 8.63 14.73 -49.72
N LEU A 54 8.51 13.79 -48.76
CA LEU A 54 9.20 13.86 -47.47
C LEU A 54 10.72 13.77 -47.64
N LEU A 55 11.19 12.86 -48.50
CA LEU A 55 12.60 12.74 -48.86
C LEU A 55 13.14 14.01 -49.54
N LYS A 56 12.32 14.72 -50.32
CA LYS A 56 12.69 16.01 -50.93
C LYS A 56 12.74 17.19 -49.95
N LYS A 57 11.89 17.19 -48.91
CA LYS A 57 11.83 18.25 -47.89
C LYS A 57 12.99 18.20 -46.90
N LYS A 58 13.52 17.01 -46.57
CA LYS A 58 14.68 16.86 -45.69
C LYS A 58 15.99 17.10 -46.46
N LYS A 59 16.47 18.35 -46.54
CA LYS A 59 17.86 18.63 -46.94
C LYS A 59 18.82 18.00 -45.93
N ALA A 60 19.94 17.46 -46.44
CA ALA A 60 20.93 16.64 -45.73
C ALA A 60 21.66 17.38 -44.59
N SER A 61 21.02 17.51 -43.43
CA SER A 61 21.67 18.03 -42.22
C SER A 61 21.11 17.38 -40.95
N SER A 62 21.61 16.16 -40.66
CA SER A 62 21.99 15.66 -39.31
C SER A 62 22.35 14.17 -39.42
N PRO A 63 23.50 13.71 -38.87
CA PRO A 63 23.96 12.31 -38.95
C PRO A 63 23.30 11.41 -37.90
N CYS A 64 22.02 11.63 -37.56
CA CYS A 64 21.26 10.70 -36.75
C CYS A 64 20.39 9.85 -37.68
N SER A 65 20.73 8.56 -37.77
CA SER A 65 20.06 7.55 -38.60
C SER A 65 18.54 7.61 -38.44
N THR A 66 17.84 8.14 -39.44
CA THR A 66 16.41 7.85 -39.58
C THR A 66 16.36 6.47 -40.22
N SER A 67 16.03 5.44 -39.44
CA SER A 67 15.77 4.11 -40.00
C SER A 67 14.66 4.21 -41.03
N GLU A 68 14.69 3.38 -42.07
CA GLU A 68 13.60 3.26 -43.07
C GLU A 68 12.24 3.08 -42.36
N ASP A 69 12.27 2.47 -41.18
CA ASP A 69 11.10 2.29 -40.31
C ASP A 69 10.43 3.59 -39.86
N ARG A 70 11.22 4.61 -39.49
CA ARG A 70 10.68 5.92 -39.08
C ARG A 70 10.04 6.65 -40.26
N LEU A 71 10.61 6.51 -41.46
CA LEU A 71 10.07 7.11 -42.67
C LEU A 71 8.72 6.47 -43.05
N ALA A 72 8.58 5.15 -42.89
CA ALA A 72 7.34 4.44 -43.18
C ALA A 72 6.18 4.88 -42.28
N VAL A 73 6.42 4.99 -40.96
CA VAL A 73 5.43 5.51 -40.00
C VAL A 73 5.13 6.99 -40.25
N HIS A 74 6.14 7.81 -40.55
CA HIS A 74 5.93 9.24 -40.86
C HIS A 74 5.07 9.43 -42.11
N THR A 75 5.32 8.63 -43.15
CA THR A 75 4.58 8.70 -44.43
C THR A 75 3.13 8.24 -44.26
N THR A 76 2.89 7.12 -43.57
CA THR A 76 1.53 6.60 -43.32
C THR A 76 0.73 7.52 -42.41
N TRP A 77 1.33 8.04 -41.34
CA TRP A 77 0.69 9.06 -40.49
C TRP A 77 0.27 10.28 -41.30
N LEU A 78 1.16 10.81 -42.15
CA LEU A 78 0.90 12.06 -42.86
C LEU A 78 -0.18 11.91 -43.94
N LEU A 79 -0.27 10.74 -44.59
CA LEU A 79 -1.41 10.40 -45.46
C LEU A 79 -2.72 10.43 -44.68
N ASN A 80 -2.78 9.73 -43.55
CA ASN A 80 -3.97 9.64 -42.72
C ASN A 80 -4.38 11.02 -42.19
N PHE A 81 -3.39 11.81 -41.78
CA PHE A 81 -3.56 13.18 -41.31
C PHE A 81 -4.13 14.12 -42.38
N GLU A 82 -3.67 14.01 -43.63
CA GLU A 82 -4.22 14.78 -44.75
C GLU A 82 -5.69 14.43 -45.04
N HIS A 83 -6.09 13.17 -44.84
CA HIS A 83 -7.48 12.75 -44.98
C HIS A 83 -8.36 13.27 -43.84
N ILE A 84 -7.89 13.21 -42.59
CA ILE A 84 -8.60 13.80 -41.44
C ILE A 84 -8.78 15.30 -41.68
N ARG A 85 -7.73 16.01 -42.12
CA ARG A 85 -7.79 17.46 -42.39
C ARG A 85 -8.86 17.86 -43.42
N LYS A 86 -9.16 17.00 -44.38
CA LYS A 86 -10.18 17.26 -45.43
C LYS A 86 -11.62 17.04 -44.95
N ASN A 87 -11.82 16.44 -43.79
CA ASN A 87 -13.14 16.22 -43.22
C ASN A 87 -13.69 17.52 -42.59
N GLU A 88 -15.01 17.72 -42.59
CA GLU A 88 -15.67 18.93 -42.07
C GLU A 88 -15.30 19.22 -40.61
N ASN A 89 -15.23 18.16 -39.77
CA ASN A 89 -14.84 18.24 -38.35
C ASN A 89 -13.37 17.85 -38.10
N GLY A 90 -12.56 17.75 -39.16
CA GLY A 90 -11.19 17.25 -39.10
C GLY A 90 -10.25 18.09 -38.24
N MET A 91 -10.39 19.42 -38.31
CA MET A 91 -9.55 20.36 -37.55
C MET A 91 -9.75 20.25 -36.04
N VAL A 92 -10.97 19.94 -35.59
CA VAL A 92 -11.30 19.69 -34.18
C VAL A 92 -10.55 18.46 -33.66
N ALA A 93 -10.58 17.36 -34.43
CA ALA A 93 -9.87 16.14 -34.09
C ALA A 93 -8.34 16.31 -34.10
N ILE A 94 -7.80 17.11 -35.05
CA ILE A 94 -6.38 17.43 -35.13
C ILE A 94 -5.92 18.23 -33.91
N ARG A 95 -6.72 19.19 -33.44
CA ARG A 95 -6.38 19.99 -32.26
C ARG A 95 -6.24 19.11 -31.01
N PHE A 96 -7.17 18.19 -30.79
CA PHE A 96 -7.06 17.19 -29.73
C PHE A 96 -5.84 16.27 -29.91
N LEU A 97 -5.59 15.79 -31.14
CA LEU A 97 -4.43 14.96 -31.46
C LEU A 97 -3.11 15.69 -31.14
N ASN A 98 -2.99 16.97 -31.47
CA ASN A 98 -1.82 17.80 -31.17
C ASN A 98 -1.62 17.96 -29.65
N ALA A 99 -2.69 18.23 -28.89
CA ALA A 99 -2.62 18.30 -27.43
C ALA A 99 -2.16 16.98 -26.80
N THR A 100 -2.74 15.84 -27.22
CA THR A 100 -2.34 14.52 -26.71
C THR A 100 -0.91 14.13 -27.06
N ALA A 101 -0.25 14.79 -28.02
CA ALA A 101 1.16 14.57 -28.33
C ALA A 101 2.08 14.94 -27.16
N PHE A 102 1.62 15.71 -26.18
CA PHE A 102 2.39 16.08 -24.97
C PHE A 102 1.94 15.34 -23.70
N MET A 103 0.98 14.42 -23.82
CA MET A 103 0.45 13.61 -22.72
C MET A 103 1.05 12.20 -22.70
N ASN A 104 0.79 11.45 -21.63
CA ASN A 104 1.12 10.03 -21.57
C ASN A 104 0.47 9.26 -22.75
N PRO A 105 1.22 8.43 -23.49
CA PRO A 105 0.70 7.66 -24.64
C PRO A 105 -0.36 6.62 -24.26
N ASN A 106 -0.36 6.15 -23.01
CA ASN A 106 -1.26 5.10 -22.55
C ASN A 106 -2.38 5.68 -21.67
N GLU A 107 -3.52 4.99 -21.65
CA GLU A 107 -4.63 5.27 -20.73
C GLU A 107 -5.23 6.68 -20.84
N ILE A 108 -5.22 7.30 -22.03
CA ILE A 108 -5.86 8.60 -22.28
C ILE A 108 -7.38 8.43 -22.13
N GLN A 109 -7.98 9.00 -21.08
CA GLN A 109 -9.41 8.80 -20.82
C GLN A 109 -10.27 9.49 -21.89
N LYS A 110 -11.37 8.86 -22.32
CA LYS A 110 -12.27 9.43 -23.35
C LYS A 110 -12.82 10.82 -22.96
N GLU A 111 -12.94 11.07 -21.66
CA GLU A 111 -13.40 12.33 -21.08
C GLU A 111 -12.41 13.50 -21.26
N LEU A 112 -11.16 13.23 -21.67
CA LEU A 112 -10.21 14.29 -22.03
C LEU A 112 -10.59 15.00 -23.33
N ILE A 113 -11.50 14.42 -24.13
CA ILE A 113 -12.16 15.13 -25.23
C ILE A 113 -13.25 16.02 -24.62
N ASN A 114 -12.83 17.17 -24.10
CA ASN A 114 -13.68 18.15 -23.43
C ASN A 114 -13.34 19.57 -23.92
N VAL A 115 -14.04 20.57 -23.37
CA VAL A 115 -13.92 21.98 -23.77
C VAL A 115 -12.69 22.70 -23.18
N GLY A 116 -12.04 22.10 -22.18
CA GLY A 116 -10.93 22.67 -21.40
C GLY A 116 -11.39 23.66 -20.32
N GLU A 117 -10.59 23.80 -19.27
CA GLU A 117 -10.78 24.84 -18.24
C GLU A 117 -9.44 25.57 -17.93
N PRO A 118 -9.36 26.89 -18.19
CA PRO A 118 -10.30 27.70 -19.00
C PRO A 118 -10.50 27.10 -20.40
N HIS A 119 -11.55 27.52 -21.10
CA HIS A 119 -11.84 26.99 -22.44
C HIS A 119 -10.63 27.07 -23.39
N VAL A 120 -10.46 26.02 -24.20
CA VAL A 120 -9.51 26.00 -25.31
C VAL A 120 -9.75 27.23 -26.21
N ASP A 121 -8.68 27.85 -26.72
CA ASP A 121 -8.77 29.06 -27.55
C ASP A 121 -9.20 28.73 -28.99
N ASP A 122 -10.39 28.14 -29.10
CA ASP A 122 -11.04 27.69 -30.32
C ASP A 122 -12.52 27.47 -30.09
N LYS A 123 -13.30 28.45 -30.50
CA LYS A 123 -14.74 28.38 -30.35
C LYS A 123 -15.35 27.21 -31.12
N ALA A 124 -14.82 26.88 -32.30
CA ALA A 124 -15.36 25.78 -33.10
C ALA A 124 -15.09 24.42 -32.44
N TYR A 125 -13.92 24.24 -31.84
CA TYR A 125 -13.61 23.07 -31.02
C TYR A 125 -14.55 22.96 -29.82
N CYS A 126 -14.69 24.03 -29.02
CA CYS A 126 -15.53 24.03 -27.83
C CYS A 126 -17.02 23.79 -28.17
N ASP A 127 -17.56 24.46 -29.19
CA ASP A 127 -18.95 24.29 -29.63
C ASP A 127 -19.23 22.84 -30.06
N HIS A 128 -18.28 22.19 -30.73
CA HIS A 128 -18.40 20.81 -31.20
C HIS A 128 -18.36 19.81 -30.04
N VAL A 129 -17.32 19.91 -29.19
CA VAL A 129 -17.05 18.96 -28.09
C VAL A 129 -18.01 19.14 -26.90
N SER A 130 -18.69 20.29 -26.78
CA SER A 130 -19.75 20.51 -25.78
C SER A 130 -20.90 19.50 -25.90
N SER A 131 -21.11 18.89 -27.07
CA SER A 131 -22.11 17.86 -27.27
C SER A 131 -21.51 16.46 -27.12
N SER A 132 -22.23 15.54 -26.47
CA SER A 132 -21.79 14.13 -26.35
C SER A 132 -21.64 13.44 -27.72
N LEU A 133 -22.30 13.95 -28.76
CA LEU A 133 -22.14 13.44 -30.12
C LEU A 133 -20.82 13.93 -30.74
N GLY A 134 -20.47 15.21 -30.57
CA GLY A 134 -19.22 15.76 -31.11
C GLY A 134 -17.97 15.12 -30.49
N SER A 135 -17.97 14.82 -29.19
CA SER A 135 -16.85 14.09 -28.57
C SER A 135 -16.69 12.67 -29.12
N LEU A 136 -17.80 11.98 -29.40
CA LEU A 136 -17.80 10.66 -30.06
C LEU A 136 -17.35 10.75 -31.53
N GLU A 137 -17.68 11.82 -32.24
CA GLU A 137 -17.21 12.06 -33.61
C GLU A 137 -15.69 12.27 -33.65
N VAL A 138 -15.14 13.08 -32.76
CA VAL A 138 -13.68 13.27 -32.62
C VAL A 138 -13.00 11.94 -32.32
N LEU A 139 -13.53 11.18 -31.36
CA LEU A 139 -13.02 9.85 -31.02
C LEU A 139 -13.02 8.92 -32.24
N ARG A 140 -14.15 8.86 -32.95
CA ARG A 140 -14.32 8.00 -34.13
C ARG A 140 -13.37 8.37 -35.26
N LEU A 141 -13.18 9.67 -35.53
CA LEU A 141 -12.23 10.12 -36.56
C LEU A 141 -10.79 9.69 -36.25
N LEU A 142 -10.41 9.68 -34.98
CA LEU A 142 -9.06 9.31 -34.55
C LEU A 142 -8.86 7.79 -34.48
N THR A 143 -9.91 7.01 -34.22
CA THR A 143 -9.86 5.53 -34.16
C THR A 143 -10.07 4.87 -35.53
N ASP A 144 -10.89 5.45 -36.42
CA ASP A 144 -11.17 4.92 -37.77
C ASP A 144 -9.90 4.86 -38.64
N PHE A 145 -8.92 5.73 -38.39
CA PHE A 145 -7.60 5.74 -39.05
C PHE A 145 -6.48 5.04 -38.23
N SER A 146 -6.82 4.36 -37.13
CA SER A 146 -5.88 3.71 -36.20
C SER A 146 -4.76 4.65 -35.69
N LEU A 147 -5.07 5.94 -35.50
CA LEU A 147 -4.17 6.87 -34.80
C LEU A 147 -4.24 6.68 -33.29
N PHE A 148 -5.44 6.34 -32.80
CA PHE A 148 -5.70 5.90 -31.44
C PHE A 148 -6.26 4.47 -31.44
N LYS A 149 -5.97 3.72 -30.38
CA LYS A 149 -6.54 2.40 -30.12
C LYS A 149 -7.39 2.44 -28.87
N GLU A 150 -8.64 2.00 -28.97
CA GLU A 150 -9.50 1.82 -27.81
C GLU A 150 -9.08 0.61 -27.00
N THR A 151 -9.08 0.77 -25.67
CA THR A 151 -8.88 -0.32 -24.72
C THR A 151 -10.22 -0.69 -24.05
N CYS A 152 -10.26 -1.85 -23.39
CA CYS A 152 -11.47 -2.38 -22.74
C CYS A 152 -12.01 -1.50 -21.59
N ASN A 153 -11.24 -0.53 -21.09
CA ASN A 153 -11.57 0.24 -19.89
C ASN A 153 -11.92 1.71 -20.17
N SER A 154 -12.57 2.01 -21.31
CA SER A 154 -12.95 3.39 -21.68
C SER A 154 -11.77 4.38 -21.77
N SER A 155 -10.58 3.88 -22.11
CA SER A 155 -9.38 4.69 -22.35
C SER A 155 -8.78 4.39 -23.72
N LEU A 156 -7.96 5.32 -24.21
CA LEU A 156 -7.33 5.29 -25.50
C LEU A 156 -5.81 5.19 -25.33
N THR A 157 -5.17 4.60 -26.33
CA THR A 157 -3.71 4.52 -26.41
C THR A 157 -3.25 5.06 -27.75
N VAL A 158 -2.23 5.92 -27.72
CA VAL A 158 -1.52 6.44 -28.89
C VAL A 158 -0.12 5.86 -28.91
N HIS A 159 0.33 5.46 -30.10
CA HIS A 159 1.69 4.96 -30.23
C HIS A 159 2.72 6.10 -30.04
N ARG A 160 3.79 5.86 -29.26
CA ARG A 160 4.82 6.87 -28.95
C ARG A 160 5.46 7.50 -30.20
N LEU A 161 5.68 6.70 -31.24
CA LEU A 161 6.20 7.20 -32.53
C LEU A 161 5.23 8.20 -33.21
N VAL A 162 3.92 8.02 -33.06
CA VAL A 162 2.93 8.97 -33.61
C VAL A 162 3.03 10.31 -32.89
N GLN A 163 3.11 10.31 -31.55
CA GLN A 163 3.33 11.54 -30.77
C GLN A 163 4.66 12.22 -31.12
N GLU A 164 5.73 11.44 -31.35
CA GLU A 164 7.04 11.97 -31.77
C GLU A 164 6.99 12.64 -33.14
N VAL A 165 6.36 11.98 -34.13
CA VAL A 165 6.13 12.51 -35.48
C VAL A 165 5.33 13.81 -35.45
N ILE A 166 4.29 13.89 -34.63
CA ILE A 166 3.49 15.11 -34.45
C ILE A 166 4.38 16.23 -33.90
N ARG A 167 5.10 15.99 -32.81
CA ARG A 167 6.00 16.99 -32.19
C ARG A 167 7.12 17.44 -33.14
N GLU A 168 7.63 16.58 -34.02
CA GLU A 168 8.62 16.98 -35.02
C GLU A 168 8.05 17.91 -36.10
N ASN A 169 6.78 17.73 -36.45
CA ASN A 169 6.11 18.50 -37.51
C ASN A 169 5.52 19.83 -37.03
N LEU A 170 5.30 20.01 -35.72
CA LEU A 170 4.78 21.25 -35.15
C LEU A 170 5.87 22.33 -35.05
N GLU A 171 5.52 23.56 -35.43
CA GLU A 171 6.35 24.74 -35.18
C GLU A 171 6.38 25.10 -33.68
N LEU A 172 7.28 26.01 -33.27
CA LEU A 172 7.45 26.33 -31.84
C LEU A 172 6.17 26.94 -31.23
N GLU A 173 5.50 27.82 -31.98
CA GLU A 173 4.21 28.43 -31.59
C GLU A 173 3.11 27.37 -31.44
N GLU A 174 2.96 26.46 -32.41
CA GLU A 174 1.96 25.38 -32.36
C GLU A 174 2.24 24.39 -31.21
N LYS A 175 3.51 24.16 -30.85
CA LYS A 175 3.88 23.34 -29.68
C LYS A 175 3.43 23.98 -28.38
N VAL A 176 3.61 25.30 -28.26
CA VAL A 176 3.14 26.08 -27.11
C VAL A 176 1.64 25.98 -26.97
N GLU A 177 0.90 26.25 -28.04
CA GLU A 177 -0.56 26.16 -28.07
C GLU A 177 -1.03 24.75 -27.70
N SER A 178 -0.40 23.71 -28.24
CA SER A 178 -0.74 22.32 -27.95
C SER A 178 -0.51 21.93 -26.48
N ILE A 179 0.55 22.46 -25.84
CA ILE A 179 0.82 22.24 -24.42
C ILE A 179 -0.23 22.95 -23.55
N VAL A 180 -0.60 24.18 -23.92
CA VAL A 180 -1.64 24.95 -23.20
C VAL A 180 -2.99 24.27 -23.34
N ASP A 181 -3.36 23.83 -24.54
CA ASP A 181 -4.58 23.05 -24.78
C ASP A 181 -4.57 21.77 -23.95
N ALA A 182 -3.45 21.03 -23.92
CA ALA A 182 -3.31 19.83 -23.10
C ALA A 182 -3.51 20.12 -21.61
N ALA A 183 -2.97 21.24 -21.10
CA ALA A 183 -3.15 21.66 -19.73
C ALA A 183 -4.61 22.02 -19.40
N ARG A 184 -5.31 22.72 -20.30
CA ARG A 184 -6.73 23.08 -20.16
C ARG A 184 -7.63 21.86 -20.15
N LEU A 185 -7.41 20.91 -21.07
CA LEU A 185 -8.16 19.65 -21.14
C LEU A 185 -8.03 18.83 -19.86
N LEU A 186 -6.81 18.78 -19.29
CA LEU A 186 -6.57 18.13 -18.00
C LEU A 186 -7.18 18.92 -16.84
N GLY A 187 -7.15 20.25 -16.88
CA GLY A 187 -7.77 21.12 -15.86
C GLY A 187 -9.27 20.83 -15.72
N PHE A 188 -9.98 20.72 -16.83
CA PHE A 188 -11.38 20.30 -16.85
C PHE A 188 -11.57 18.90 -16.27
N ALA A 189 -10.69 17.94 -16.59
CA ALA A 189 -10.79 16.58 -16.07
C ALA A 189 -10.55 16.51 -14.55
N PHE A 190 -9.59 17.28 -14.03
CA PHE A 190 -9.34 17.37 -12.59
C PHE A 190 -10.52 17.92 -11.81
N LEU A 191 -11.26 18.91 -12.36
CA LEU A 191 -12.46 19.44 -11.73
C LEU A 191 -13.62 18.43 -11.64
N ASN A 192 -13.63 17.43 -12.53
CA ASN A 192 -14.68 16.42 -12.63
C ASN A 192 -14.29 15.08 -11.97
N CYS A 193 -13.19 15.03 -11.22
CA CYS A 193 -12.79 13.84 -10.47
C CYS A 193 -12.42 14.20 -9.01
N PRO A 194 -12.66 13.29 -8.05
CA PRO A 194 -12.23 13.51 -6.67
C PRO A 194 -10.72 13.70 -6.60
N SER A 195 -10.28 14.76 -5.92
CA SER A 195 -8.86 15.11 -5.75
C SER A 195 -8.46 15.03 -4.27
N PRO A 196 -7.18 14.74 -3.95
CA PRO A 196 -6.66 14.82 -2.59
C PRO A 196 -6.87 16.19 -1.91
N ASP A 197 -7.11 17.26 -2.68
CA ASP A 197 -7.45 18.59 -2.17
C ASP A 197 -8.69 18.61 -1.26
N GLU A 198 -9.61 17.64 -1.41
CA GLU A 198 -10.79 17.49 -0.54
C GLU A 198 -10.44 17.01 0.88
N LEU A 199 -9.23 16.48 1.09
CA LEU A 199 -8.80 15.98 2.39
C LEU A 199 -8.06 17.08 3.16
N VAL A 200 -8.50 17.30 4.40
CA VAL A 200 -7.84 18.26 5.31
C VAL A 200 -6.77 17.53 6.13
N GLU A 201 -5.52 18.02 6.06
CA GLU A 201 -4.37 17.42 6.76
C GLU A 201 -4.58 17.33 8.28
N SER A 202 -5.36 18.25 8.88
CA SER A 202 -5.70 18.26 10.32
C SER A 202 -6.67 17.16 10.76
N VAL A 203 -7.37 16.48 9.84
CA VAL A 203 -8.24 15.35 10.14
C VAL A 203 -7.41 14.10 10.48
N VAL A 204 -6.13 14.10 10.09
CA VAL A 204 -5.20 13.00 10.31
C VAL A 204 -4.29 13.34 11.51
N SER A 205 -4.85 13.38 12.72
CA SER A 205 -4.03 13.46 13.93
C SER A 205 -3.28 12.14 14.14
N GLU A 206 -2.02 12.20 14.59
CA GLU A 206 -1.19 11.00 14.83
C GLU A 206 -1.81 10.03 15.87
N ASP A 207 -2.72 10.54 16.71
CA ASP A 207 -3.32 9.81 17.83
C ASP A 207 -4.74 9.28 17.58
N ASN A 208 -5.50 9.79 16.60
CA ASN A 208 -6.85 9.28 16.34
C ASN A 208 -6.82 8.19 15.27
N ASP A 209 -6.86 6.95 15.76
CA ASP A 209 -7.54 5.82 15.13
C ASP A 209 -7.21 5.57 13.65
N ARG A 210 -6.16 4.78 13.43
CA ARG A 210 -5.91 4.03 12.17
C ARG A 210 -7.09 3.13 11.75
N SER A 211 -8.11 2.95 12.60
CA SER A 211 -9.38 2.28 12.27
C SER A 211 -10.27 3.12 11.34
N SER A 212 -10.12 4.45 11.32
CA SER A 212 -10.93 5.35 10.49
C SER A 212 -10.50 5.39 9.01
N LEU A 213 -9.25 5.02 8.71
CA LEU A 213 -8.70 4.84 7.36
C LEU A 213 -9.41 3.74 6.54
N HIS A 214 -10.09 2.80 7.20
CA HIS A 214 -10.82 1.70 6.56
C HIS A 214 -12.27 2.05 6.20
N SER A 215 -12.75 3.27 6.50
CA SER A 215 -14.09 3.72 6.13
C SER A 215 -14.15 4.40 4.75
N THR A 216 -13.00 4.73 4.16
CA THR A 216 -12.91 5.43 2.87
C THR A 216 -12.67 4.47 1.71
N ASP A 217 -13.49 4.59 0.66
CA ASP A 217 -13.39 3.86 -0.61
C ASP A 217 -11.95 3.82 -1.14
N SER A 218 -11.37 2.61 -1.22
CA SER A 218 -10.00 2.37 -1.67
C SER A 218 -9.73 2.80 -3.12
N SER A 219 -10.77 3.13 -3.90
CA SER A 219 -10.65 3.54 -5.29
C SER A 219 -11.00 5.00 -5.58
N ARG A 220 -11.29 5.79 -4.53
CA ARG A 220 -11.76 7.19 -4.65
C ARG A 220 -10.87 8.09 -5.51
N PHE A 221 -9.54 7.97 -5.39
CA PHE A 221 -8.55 8.78 -6.13
C PHE A 221 -7.85 8.01 -7.26
N TYR A 222 -8.33 6.81 -7.61
CA TYR A 222 -7.75 6.01 -8.70
C TYR A 222 -7.71 6.81 -10.01
N LYS A 223 -8.80 7.50 -10.36
CA LYS A 223 -8.90 8.30 -11.58
C LYS A 223 -7.97 9.50 -11.56
N TRP A 224 -7.89 10.22 -10.44
CA TRP A 224 -6.93 11.31 -10.24
C TRP A 224 -5.50 10.84 -10.49
N GLN A 225 -5.10 9.69 -9.92
CA GLN A 225 -3.76 9.12 -10.11
C GLN A 225 -3.44 8.89 -11.59
N LYS A 226 -4.42 8.43 -12.39
CA LYS A 226 -4.25 8.21 -13.83
C LYS A 226 -4.07 9.52 -14.60
N ILE A 227 -4.88 10.54 -14.28
CA ILE A 227 -4.80 11.85 -14.94
C ILE A 227 -3.44 12.53 -14.64
N CYS A 228 -2.91 12.38 -13.43
CA CYS A 228 -1.59 12.91 -13.06
C CYS A 228 -0.43 12.35 -13.90
N LEU A 229 -0.57 11.16 -14.51
CA LEU A 229 0.44 10.61 -15.42
C LEU A 229 0.58 11.47 -16.69
N HIS A 230 -0.50 12.10 -17.15
CA HIS A 230 -0.45 13.04 -18.27
C HIS A 230 0.22 14.36 -17.84
N ALA A 231 -0.07 14.86 -16.63
CA ALA A 231 0.57 16.04 -16.06
C ALA A 231 2.09 15.89 -15.94
N TYR A 232 2.57 14.69 -15.58
CA TYR A 232 3.99 14.36 -15.53
C TYR A 232 4.69 14.50 -16.90
N GLU A 233 4.08 13.98 -17.96
CA GLU A 233 4.66 14.08 -19.31
C GLU A 233 4.65 15.53 -19.83
N ILE A 234 3.62 16.32 -19.50
CA ILE A 234 3.59 17.76 -19.80
C ILE A 234 4.75 18.48 -19.10
N ASN A 235 4.96 18.26 -17.80
CA ASN A 235 6.08 18.87 -17.06
C ASN A 235 7.44 18.57 -17.70
N LYS A 236 7.65 17.30 -18.08
CA LYS A 236 8.90 16.86 -18.73
C LYS A 236 9.12 17.52 -20.09
N ASN A 237 8.06 17.76 -20.85
CA ASN A 237 8.15 18.49 -22.11
C ASN A 237 8.44 19.98 -21.87
N LEU A 238 7.74 20.61 -20.92
CA LEU A 238 8.00 22.00 -20.52
C LEU A 238 9.46 22.22 -20.16
N GLU A 239 10.05 21.38 -19.31
CA GLU A 239 11.47 21.46 -18.91
C GLU A 239 12.44 21.44 -20.09
N LYS A 240 12.16 20.65 -21.13
CA LYS A 240 12.99 20.60 -22.36
C LYS A 240 12.91 21.89 -23.17
N PHE A 241 11.74 22.52 -23.21
CA PHE A 241 11.53 23.74 -24.00
C PHE A 241 11.94 25.02 -23.27
N LEU A 242 12.20 24.98 -21.95
CA LEU A 242 12.69 26.14 -21.18
C LEU A 242 13.97 26.77 -21.75
N ASN A 243 14.82 26.00 -22.41
CA ASN A 243 16.06 26.50 -23.03
C ASN A 243 15.85 27.06 -24.45
N ILE A 244 14.65 26.88 -25.03
CA ILE A 244 14.35 27.16 -26.44
C ILE A 244 13.45 28.41 -26.57
N PHE A 245 12.52 28.62 -25.63
CA PHE A 245 11.55 29.72 -25.72
C PHE A 245 12.19 31.11 -25.64
N CYS A 246 11.88 31.97 -26.62
CA CYS A 246 12.17 33.41 -26.55
C CYS A 246 11.18 34.16 -25.63
N ASP A 247 11.55 35.37 -25.16
CA ASP A 247 10.77 36.17 -24.20
C ASP A 247 9.28 36.35 -24.57
N ALA A 248 8.93 36.32 -25.87
CA ALA A 248 7.55 36.46 -26.35
C ALA A 248 6.70 35.19 -26.16
N GLU A 249 7.28 34.01 -26.38
CA GLU A 249 6.59 32.70 -26.29
C GLU A 249 6.48 32.22 -24.83
N GLN A 250 7.37 32.70 -23.96
CA GLN A 250 7.28 32.44 -22.52
C GLN A 250 5.96 32.95 -21.94
N LYS A 251 5.44 34.09 -22.42
CA LYS A 251 4.19 34.66 -21.91
C LYS A 251 2.94 33.83 -22.23
N THR A 252 2.97 33.01 -23.27
CA THR A 252 1.80 32.23 -23.71
C THR A 252 1.72 30.85 -23.06
N VAL A 253 2.84 30.26 -22.64
CA VAL A 253 2.86 28.98 -21.90
C VAL A 253 2.65 29.17 -20.39
N PHE A 254 3.15 30.27 -19.82
CA PHE A 254 3.21 30.44 -18.37
C PHE A 254 1.93 31.03 -17.77
N LEU A 255 0.85 30.25 -17.90
CA LEU A 255 -0.49 30.59 -17.44
C LEU A 255 -0.84 29.89 -16.11
N PRO A 256 -1.80 30.43 -15.32
CA PRO A 256 -2.22 29.82 -14.06
C PRO A 256 -2.72 28.38 -14.21
N GLU A 257 -3.41 28.04 -15.31
CA GLU A 257 -3.86 26.68 -15.60
C GLU A 257 -2.68 25.70 -15.75
N VAL A 258 -1.60 26.11 -16.43
CA VAL A 258 -0.41 25.28 -16.60
C VAL A 258 0.29 25.09 -15.25
N ALA A 259 0.36 26.13 -14.43
CA ALA A 259 0.91 26.05 -13.08
C ALA A 259 0.14 25.04 -12.21
N ARG A 260 -1.20 24.99 -12.32
CA ARG A 260 -2.01 24.01 -11.60
C ARG A 260 -1.72 22.57 -12.04
N ILE A 261 -1.58 22.32 -13.34
CA ILE A 261 -1.23 20.97 -13.84
C ILE A 261 0.15 20.53 -13.36
N VAL A 262 1.13 21.43 -13.36
CA VAL A 262 2.48 21.14 -12.82
C VAL A 262 2.41 20.86 -11.32
N TYR A 263 1.53 21.55 -10.58
CA TYR A 263 1.32 21.26 -9.16
C TYR A 263 0.68 19.88 -8.91
N GLU A 264 -0.30 19.47 -9.71
CA GLU A 264 -0.89 18.12 -9.63
C GLU A 264 0.15 17.02 -9.87
N CYS A 265 1.10 17.28 -10.79
CA CYS A 265 2.27 16.43 -10.99
C CYS A 265 3.13 16.35 -9.71
N ALA A 266 3.42 17.49 -9.08
CA ALA A 266 4.17 17.52 -7.83
C ALA A 266 3.46 16.75 -6.70
N LEU A 267 2.14 16.88 -6.60
CA LEU A 267 1.32 16.16 -5.63
C LEU A 267 1.41 14.66 -5.82
N HIS A 268 1.22 14.20 -7.06
CA HIS A 268 1.35 12.81 -7.44
C HIS A 268 2.76 12.25 -7.18
N LEU A 269 3.82 13.00 -7.50
CA LEU A 269 5.19 12.61 -7.20
C LEU A 269 5.42 12.45 -5.70
N ASN A 270 4.86 13.35 -4.88
CA ASN A 270 5.03 13.29 -3.43
C ASN A 270 4.30 12.06 -2.84
N VAL A 271 3.07 11.81 -3.30
CA VAL A 271 2.27 10.63 -2.96
C VAL A 271 3.01 9.34 -3.31
N ASN A 272 3.74 9.28 -4.42
CA ASN A 272 4.52 8.09 -4.84
C ASN A 272 5.97 8.09 -4.29
N ASN A 273 6.23 8.72 -3.14
CA ASN A 273 7.54 8.72 -2.47
C ASN A 273 8.70 9.41 -3.23
N TYR A 274 8.44 10.16 -4.31
CA TYR A 274 9.44 10.95 -5.02
C TYR A 274 9.57 12.37 -4.44
N THR A 275 9.78 12.48 -3.13
CA THR A 275 9.72 13.73 -2.36
C THR A 275 10.60 14.85 -2.90
N SER A 276 11.83 14.52 -3.33
CA SER A 276 12.75 15.54 -3.89
C SER A 276 12.27 16.09 -5.23
N GLN A 277 11.79 15.22 -6.12
CA GLN A 277 11.28 15.64 -7.43
C GLN A 277 10.00 16.44 -7.28
N ALA A 278 9.08 15.98 -6.41
CA ALA A 278 7.85 16.69 -6.07
C ALA A 278 8.13 18.13 -5.63
N LYS A 279 9.13 18.34 -4.77
CA LYS A 279 9.50 19.68 -4.31
C LYS A 279 9.98 20.57 -5.47
N THR A 280 10.89 20.07 -6.30
CA THR A 280 11.39 20.81 -7.47
C THR A 280 10.27 21.17 -8.45
N VAL A 281 9.36 20.23 -8.71
CA VAL A 281 8.20 20.45 -9.60
C VAL A 281 7.20 21.43 -8.97
N ALA A 282 6.96 21.35 -7.65
CA ALA A 282 6.11 22.32 -6.95
C ALA A 282 6.71 23.73 -6.96
N GLU A 283 8.03 23.85 -6.81
CA GLU A 283 8.74 25.13 -6.97
C GLU A 283 8.60 25.65 -8.40
N PHE A 284 8.73 24.77 -9.41
CA PHE A 284 8.51 25.13 -10.81
C PHE A 284 7.08 25.62 -11.06
N ALA A 285 6.05 24.97 -10.51
CA ALA A 285 4.66 25.44 -10.58
C ALA A 285 4.49 26.85 -10.01
N ASN A 286 5.11 27.15 -8.86
CA ASN A 286 5.08 28.51 -8.29
C ASN A 286 5.77 29.53 -9.19
N ARG A 287 6.87 29.14 -9.83
CA ARG A 287 7.62 30.01 -10.75
C ARG A 287 6.85 30.33 -12.02
N ILE A 288 6.00 29.42 -12.51
CA ILE A 288 5.11 29.68 -13.65
C ILE A 288 4.20 30.88 -13.37
N LEU A 289 3.63 30.97 -12.15
CA LEU A 289 2.83 32.14 -11.75
C LEU A 289 3.67 33.43 -11.64
N ASP A 290 4.96 33.29 -11.32
CA ASP A 290 5.89 34.42 -11.29
C ASP A 290 6.29 34.90 -12.70
N TRP A 291 5.99 34.14 -13.76
CA TRP A 291 6.22 34.54 -15.15
C TRP A 291 5.02 35.27 -15.77
N GLY A 292 3.80 35.02 -15.29
CA GLY A 292 2.59 35.73 -15.71
C GLY A 292 2.56 37.20 -15.26
N ASP A 293 1.84 38.03 -16.03
CA ASP A 293 1.59 39.46 -15.75
C ASP A 293 0.42 39.67 -14.75
N ASP A 294 -0.37 38.63 -14.45
CA ASP A 294 -1.56 38.70 -13.59
C ASP A 294 -1.24 38.69 -12.09
N LYS A 295 -1.86 39.62 -11.36
CA LYS A 295 -1.77 39.70 -9.89
C LYS A 295 -2.72 38.69 -9.25
N ILE A 296 -2.22 37.51 -8.93
CA ILE A 296 -2.99 36.51 -8.16
C ILE A 296 -2.99 36.90 -6.68
N SER A 297 -4.18 36.93 -6.06
CA SER A 297 -4.35 37.21 -4.63
C SER A 297 -3.84 36.06 -3.75
N GLU A 298 -3.62 36.31 -2.45
CA GLU A 298 -3.20 35.25 -1.51
C GLU A 298 -4.23 34.12 -1.40
N GLU A 299 -5.51 34.44 -1.48
CA GLU A 299 -6.60 33.46 -1.51
C GLU A 299 -6.54 32.61 -2.79
N GLY A 300 -6.29 33.22 -3.96
CA GLY A 300 -6.15 32.50 -5.22
C GLY A 300 -4.96 31.53 -5.24
N LEU A 301 -3.86 31.87 -4.56
CA LEU A 301 -2.71 30.98 -4.40
C LEU A 301 -2.98 29.78 -3.48
N LYS A 302 -3.81 29.95 -2.43
CA LYS A 302 -4.23 28.85 -1.56
C LYS A 302 -5.16 27.88 -2.30
N VAL A 303 -6.00 28.39 -3.20
CA VAL A 303 -6.85 27.57 -4.08
C VAL A 303 -6.00 26.81 -5.10
N LEU A 304 -5.04 27.47 -5.73
CA LEU A 304 -4.18 26.82 -6.74
C LEU A 304 -3.26 25.76 -6.12
N PHE A 305 -2.67 26.05 -4.95
CA PHE A 305 -1.68 25.20 -4.28
C PHE A 305 -2.05 24.98 -2.79
N PRO A 306 -3.04 24.11 -2.49
CA PRO A 306 -3.58 23.96 -1.14
C PRO A 306 -2.61 23.25 -0.17
N HIS A 307 -1.85 22.26 -0.65
CA HIS A 307 -0.92 21.49 0.16
C HIS A 307 0.47 22.10 0.20
N ILE A 308 1.17 21.87 1.31
CA ILE A 308 2.59 22.18 1.45
C ILE A 308 3.42 20.90 1.34
N PHE A 309 4.46 20.96 0.53
CA PHE A 309 5.38 19.83 0.34
C PHE A 309 6.58 19.89 1.29
N PRO A 310 7.03 18.73 1.82
CA PRO A 310 6.47 17.39 1.63
C PRO A 310 5.18 17.14 2.43
N LEU A 311 4.30 16.28 1.91
CA LEU A 311 3.07 15.86 2.60
C LEU A 311 3.39 14.93 3.78
N SER A 312 2.53 14.93 4.80
CA SER A 312 2.66 13.99 5.93
C SER A 312 2.63 12.51 5.50
N GLU A 313 3.32 11.62 6.22
CA GLU A 313 3.40 10.19 5.84
C GLU A 313 2.03 9.51 5.90
N SER A 314 1.26 9.80 6.95
CA SER A 314 -0.11 9.31 7.13
C SER A 314 -1.03 9.80 5.99
N PHE A 315 -0.91 11.07 5.61
CA PHE A 315 -1.68 11.64 4.50
C PHE A 315 -1.32 11.02 3.15
N ARG A 316 -0.04 10.79 2.88
CA ARG A 316 0.40 10.09 1.66
C ARG A 316 -0.12 8.67 1.58
N ARG A 317 -0.01 7.90 2.68
CA ARG A 317 -0.53 6.52 2.73
C ARG A 317 -2.04 6.47 2.52
N LEU A 318 -2.79 7.41 3.10
CA LEU A 318 -4.23 7.54 2.87
C LEU A 318 -4.55 7.76 1.39
N ILE A 319 -3.84 8.68 0.74
CA ILE A 319 -4.03 8.95 -0.70
C ILE A 319 -3.64 7.72 -1.52
N GLN A 320 -2.49 7.10 -1.25
CA GLN A 320 -2.02 5.88 -1.93
C GLN A 320 -3.04 4.73 -1.80
N TYR A 321 -3.56 4.51 -0.59
CA TYR A 321 -4.59 3.49 -0.35
C TYR A 321 -5.86 3.76 -1.15
N SER A 322 -6.25 5.03 -1.27
CA SER A 322 -7.43 5.50 -2.03
C SER A 322 -7.20 5.50 -3.55
N CYS A 323 -5.98 5.23 -4.01
CA CYS A 323 -5.62 5.10 -5.43
C CYS A 323 -5.65 3.65 -5.92
N LYS A 324 -6.18 2.68 -5.16
CA LYS A 324 -6.27 1.30 -5.63
C LYS A 324 -7.32 1.16 -6.73
N ALA A 325 -7.07 0.26 -7.68
CA ALA A 325 -8.05 -0.02 -8.72
C ALA A 325 -9.38 -0.48 -8.10
N PRO A 326 -10.54 -0.04 -8.62
CA PRO A 326 -11.83 -0.55 -8.20
C PRO A 326 -11.86 -2.07 -8.33
N LEU A 327 -12.41 -2.77 -7.33
CA LEU A 327 -12.69 -4.19 -7.45
C LEU A 327 -13.86 -4.36 -8.43
N ASP A 328 -13.62 -5.05 -9.56
CA ASP A 328 -14.60 -5.28 -10.64
C ASP A 328 -15.91 -5.87 -10.08
N THR A 329 -16.87 -4.99 -9.84
CA THR A 329 -18.21 -5.31 -9.33
C THR A 329 -19.24 -4.44 -10.05
N SER A 330 -19.30 -4.48 -11.38
CA SER A 330 -20.54 -4.09 -12.09
C SER A 330 -20.52 -4.46 -13.57
N ASN A 331 -21.34 -5.45 -13.93
CA ASN A 331 -22.03 -5.48 -15.21
C ASN A 331 -23.29 -4.60 -15.08
N PRO A 332 -23.50 -3.55 -15.89
CA PRO A 332 -24.72 -2.75 -15.80
C PRO A 332 -25.88 -3.47 -16.48
N ALA A 333 -26.89 -3.82 -15.68
CA ALA A 333 -28.17 -4.35 -16.11
C ALA A 333 -29.10 -3.21 -16.54
N THR A 334 -29.46 -3.14 -17.82
CA THR A 334 -30.71 -2.52 -18.30
C THR A 334 -31.11 -3.13 -19.64
N SER A 335 -31.97 -4.17 -19.60
CA SER A 335 -32.87 -4.64 -20.70
C SER A 335 -33.52 -6.03 -20.46
N LYS A 336 -33.46 -6.61 -19.25
CA LYS A 336 -33.78 -8.05 -19.00
C LYS A 336 -35.16 -8.36 -18.42
N ALA A 337 -36.22 -7.62 -18.75
CA ALA A 337 -37.56 -7.94 -18.22
C ALA A 337 -38.29 -9.05 -18.99
N SER A 338 -38.05 -9.24 -20.29
CA SER A 338 -38.80 -10.23 -21.11
C SER A 338 -38.07 -11.57 -21.36
N VAL A 339 -36.76 -11.64 -21.14
CA VAL A 339 -35.95 -12.85 -21.37
C VAL A 339 -35.90 -13.77 -20.12
N ASN A 340 -36.16 -13.21 -18.94
CA ASN A 340 -35.96 -13.90 -17.66
C ASN A 340 -36.93 -15.07 -17.40
N ASP A 341 -38.13 -15.06 -17.95
CA ASP A 341 -39.13 -16.13 -17.72
C ASP A 341 -38.86 -17.40 -18.54
N SER A 342 -38.33 -17.27 -19.76
CA SER A 342 -37.93 -18.42 -20.58
C SER A 342 -36.77 -19.19 -19.96
N MET A 343 -35.78 -18.46 -19.42
CA MET A 343 -34.58 -19.04 -18.82
C MET A 343 -34.88 -19.77 -17.50
N LYS A 344 -35.77 -19.23 -16.66
CA LYS A 344 -36.24 -19.91 -15.43
C LYS A 344 -36.93 -21.24 -15.73
N SER A 345 -37.73 -21.31 -16.80
CA SER A 345 -38.39 -22.56 -17.23
C SER A 345 -37.39 -23.63 -17.69
N GLU A 346 -36.33 -23.21 -18.39
CA GLU A 346 -35.29 -24.10 -18.88
C GLU A 346 -34.41 -24.66 -17.75
N ILE A 347 -34.01 -23.80 -16.80
CA ILE A 347 -33.27 -24.20 -15.59
C ILE A 347 -34.06 -25.24 -14.78
N GLU A 348 -35.37 -25.05 -14.61
CA GLU A 348 -36.22 -25.99 -13.89
C GLU A 348 -36.31 -27.35 -14.61
N LYS A 349 -36.41 -27.37 -15.96
CA LYS A 349 -36.37 -28.62 -16.74
C LYS A 349 -35.04 -29.35 -16.58
N MET A 350 -33.92 -28.64 -16.66
CA MET A 350 -32.60 -29.25 -16.47
C MET A 350 -32.41 -29.77 -15.04
N ARG A 351 -32.89 -29.03 -14.03
CA ARG A 351 -32.88 -29.47 -12.62
C ARG A 351 -33.68 -30.75 -12.43
N LEU A 352 -34.87 -30.86 -13.04
CA LEU A 352 -35.69 -32.08 -13.00
C LEU A 352 -35.01 -33.25 -13.72
N LYS A 353 -34.35 -33.00 -14.86
CA LYS A 353 -33.54 -34.00 -15.56
C LYS A 353 -32.41 -34.52 -14.67
N GLY A 354 -31.65 -33.64 -14.02
CA GLY A 354 -30.63 -34.02 -13.05
C GLY A 354 -31.18 -34.84 -11.88
N ASN A 355 -32.36 -34.47 -11.36
CA ASN A 355 -33.03 -35.22 -10.29
C ASN A 355 -33.44 -36.63 -10.72
N ASN A 356 -33.89 -36.81 -11.98
CA ASN A 356 -34.25 -38.12 -12.52
C ASN A 356 -33.02 -39.01 -12.70
N LEU A 357 -31.94 -38.47 -13.30
CA LEU A 357 -30.65 -39.17 -13.42
C LEU A 357 -30.10 -39.58 -12.05
N PHE A 358 -30.25 -38.72 -11.03
CA PHE A 358 -29.85 -39.04 -9.67
C PHE A 358 -30.66 -40.19 -9.07
N LYS A 359 -31.98 -40.27 -9.33
CA LYS A 359 -32.85 -41.38 -8.90
C LYS A 359 -32.50 -42.69 -9.59
N GLU A 360 -32.06 -42.63 -10.85
CA GLU A 360 -31.58 -43.76 -11.65
C GLU A 360 -30.17 -44.23 -11.23
N SER A 361 -29.58 -43.63 -10.20
CA SER A 361 -28.21 -43.89 -9.72
C SER A 361 -27.10 -43.51 -10.71
N ASN A 362 -27.41 -42.72 -11.74
CA ASN A 362 -26.42 -42.16 -12.66
C ASN A 362 -25.85 -40.85 -12.10
N PHE A 363 -24.97 -40.96 -11.10
CA PHE A 363 -24.50 -39.80 -10.32
C PHE A 363 -23.54 -38.89 -11.10
N GLN A 364 -22.77 -39.44 -12.06
CA GLN A 364 -21.81 -38.69 -12.86
C GLN A 364 -22.52 -37.73 -13.82
N GLU A 365 -23.47 -38.25 -14.60
CA GLU A 365 -24.28 -37.42 -15.51
C GLU A 365 -25.18 -36.44 -14.75
N ALA A 366 -25.73 -36.85 -13.60
CA ALA A 366 -26.49 -35.94 -12.75
C ALA A 366 -25.63 -34.75 -12.26
N MET A 367 -24.39 -35.02 -11.84
CA MET A 367 -23.42 -33.99 -11.42
C MET A 367 -23.10 -33.02 -12.57
N GLU A 368 -22.85 -33.53 -13.77
CA GLU A 368 -22.56 -32.72 -14.97
C GLU A 368 -23.73 -31.79 -15.31
N ILE A 369 -24.95 -32.32 -15.31
CA ILE A 369 -26.17 -31.52 -15.54
C ILE A 369 -26.33 -30.43 -14.47
N TYR A 370 -26.11 -30.75 -13.19
CA TYR A 370 -26.17 -29.72 -12.13
C TYR A 370 -25.08 -28.65 -12.29
N SER A 371 -23.86 -29.03 -12.69
CA SER A 371 -22.79 -28.06 -12.95
C SER A 371 -23.14 -27.13 -14.10
N SER A 372 -23.62 -27.67 -15.23
CA SER A 372 -24.08 -26.84 -16.35
C SER A 372 -25.21 -25.90 -15.95
N CYS A 373 -26.17 -26.36 -15.13
CA CYS A 373 -27.22 -25.49 -14.59
C CYS A 373 -26.64 -24.34 -13.75
N ILE A 374 -25.67 -24.64 -12.88
CA ILE A 374 -25.02 -23.64 -12.03
C ILE A 374 -24.27 -22.64 -12.91
N ASP A 375 -23.48 -23.08 -13.87
CA ASP A 375 -22.70 -22.19 -14.74
C ASP A 375 -23.59 -21.25 -15.57
N ILE A 376 -24.75 -21.72 -16.04
CA ILE A 376 -25.72 -20.89 -16.79
C ILE A 376 -26.44 -19.88 -15.89
N SER A 377 -26.70 -20.24 -14.62
CA SER A 377 -27.55 -19.44 -13.73
C SER A 377 -26.77 -18.57 -12.73
N LYS A 378 -25.49 -18.87 -12.46
CA LYS A 378 -24.66 -18.16 -11.47
C LYS A 378 -24.48 -16.69 -11.87
N GLY A 379 -24.76 -15.77 -10.94
CA GLY A 379 -24.73 -14.32 -11.20
C GLY A 379 -25.99 -13.75 -11.87
N THR A 380 -27.08 -14.52 -11.96
CA THR A 380 -28.40 -14.07 -12.43
C THR A 380 -29.47 -14.23 -11.34
N ASP A 381 -30.58 -13.48 -11.43
CA ASP A 381 -31.74 -13.60 -10.53
C ASP A 381 -32.48 -14.96 -10.62
N SER A 382 -32.00 -15.87 -11.46
CA SER A 382 -32.59 -17.19 -11.71
C SER A 382 -31.83 -18.36 -11.05
N PHE A 383 -30.74 -18.07 -10.32
CA PHE A 383 -29.98 -19.08 -9.58
C PHE A 383 -30.82 -19.71 -8.46
N ASP A 384 -31.00 -21.04 -8.51
CA ASP A 384 -31.61 -21.82 -7.41
C ASP A 384 -30.50 -22.50 -6.59
N PRO A 385 -30.27 -22.08 -5.33
CA PRO A 385 -29.27 -22.69 -4.45
C PRO A 385 -29.45 -24.21 -4.26
N LYS A 386 -30.67 -24.76 -4.43
CA LYS A 386 -30.90 -26.21 -4.33
C LYS A 386 -30.05 -27.03 -5.29
N LEU A 387 -29.60 -26.45 -6.41
CA LEU A 387 -28.66 -27.07 -7.33
C LEU A 387 -27.35 -27.43 -6.65
N LEU A 388 -26.81 -26.55 -5.80
CA LEU A 388 -25.59 -26.82 -5.01
C LEU A 388 -25.79 -28.01 -4.07
N ASN A 389 -26.92 -28.04 -3.34
CA ASN A 389 -27.23 -29.14 -2.43
C ASN A 389 -27.44 -30.49 -3.16
N ASN A 390 -28.02 -30.45 -4.36
CA ASN A 390 -28.19 -31.63 -5.20
C ASN A 390 -26.86 -32.11 -5.79
N ARG A 391 -26.00 -31.20 -6.25
CA ARG A 391 -24.65 -31.53 -6.74
C ARG A 391 -23.75 -32.05 -5.63
N ALA A 392 -23.79 -31.47 -4.44
CA ALA A 392 -23.13 -32.01 -3.24
C ALA A 392 -23.57 -33.47 -2.94
N SER A 393 -24.85 -33.78 -3.16
CA SER A 393 -25.34 -35.16 -3.00
C SER A 393 -24.76 -36.12 -4.04
N ALA A 394 -24.55 -35.67 -5.28
CA ALA A 394 -23.88 -36.45 -6.32
C ALA A 394 -22.41 -36.66 -5.99
N TYR A 395 -21.70 -35.60 -5.59
CA TYR A 395 -20.30 -35.68 -5.15
C TYR A 395 -20.11 -36.67 -3.98
N LEU A 396 -21.02 -36.69 -3.01
CA LEU A 396 -20.98 -37.67 -1.91
C LEU A 396 -21.07 -39.12 -2.41
N ARG A 397 -21.95 -39.40 -3.39
CA ARG A 397 -22.08 -40.75 -3.98
C ARG A 397 -20.85 -41.13 -4.79
N LEU A 398 -20.21 -40.16 -5.44
CA LEU A 398 -18.95 -40.31 -6.18
C LEU A 398 -17.69 -40.30 -5.30
N LYS A 399 -17.84 -40.16 -3.97
CA LYS A 399 -16.73 -40.02 -3.00
C LYS A 399 -15.80 -38.82 -3.25
N GLN A 400 -16.28 -37.81 -3.97
CA GLN A 400 -15.56 -36.55 -4.19
C GLN A 400 -15.83 -35.59 -3.01
N PHE A 401 -15.30 -35.93 -1.85
CA PHE A 401 -15.70 -35.28 -0.60
C PHE A 401 -15.30 -33.81 -0.49
N ASN A 402 -14.14 -33.39 -0.99
CA ASN A 402 -13.73 -31.97 -0.98
C ASN A 402 -14.71 -31.09 -1.76
N ASN A 403 -15.11 -31.52 -2.96
CA ASN A 403 -16.09 -30.80 -3.79
C ASN A 403 -17.46 -30.73 -3.10
N ALA A 404 -17.88 -31.81 -2.42
CA ALA A 404 -19.12 -31.83 -1.65
C ALA A 404 -19.08 -30.86 -0.45
N VAL A 405 -17.93 -30.69 0.23
CA VAL A 405 -17.77 -29.69 1.29
C VAL A 405 -17.95 -28.28 0.73
N ASN A 406 -17.28 -27.97 -0.37
CA ASN A 406 -17.34 -26.63 -0.99
C ASN A 406 -18.77 -26.26 -1.41
N ASP A 407 -19.48 -27.17 -2.10
CA ASP A 407 -20.88 -26.95 -2.50
C ASP A 407 -21.82 -26.81 -1.29
N ALA A 408 -21.59 -27.60 -0.23
CA ALA A 408 -22.39 -27.52 0.98
C ALA A 408 -22.15 -26.20 1.73
N GLU A 409 -20.91 -25.71 1.79
CA GLU A 409 -20.57 -24.41 2.37
C GLU A 409 -21.17 -23.25 1.57
N GLU A 410 -21.10 -23.30 0.24
CA GLU A 410 -21.74 -22.30 -0.62
C GLU A 410 -23.26 -22.33 -0.46
N TYR A 411 -23.88 -23.51 -0.37
CA TYR A 411 -25.32 -23.65 -0.13
C TYR A 411 -25.77 -23.08 1.22
N ILE A 412 -25.00 -23.30 2.28
CA ILE A 412 -25.31 -22.77 3.63
C ILE A 412 -25.38 -21.23 3.61
N LYS A 413 -24.54 -20.56 2.82
CA LYS A 413 -24.60 -19.08 2.68
C LYS A 413 -25.93 -18.58 2.12
N TYR A 414 -26.57 -19.34 1.22
CA TYR A 414 -27.87 -18.97 0.64
C TYR A 414 -29.07 -19.47 1.46
N SER A 415 -28.90 -20.53 2.24
CA SER A 415 -29.99 -21.18 2.97
C SER A 415 -29.49 -21.67 4.34
N PRO A 416 -29.15 -20.73 5.25
CA PRO A 416 -28.51 -21.06 6.52
C PRO A 416 -29.42 -21.77 7.51
N GLU A 417 -30.74 -21.66 7.37
CA GLU A 417 -31.66 -22.42 8.23
C GLU A 417 -31.88 -23.87 7.73
N CYS A 418 -31.34 -24.21 6.56
CA CYS A 418 -31.60 -25.50 5.94
C CYS A 418 -30.64 -26.58 6.43
N TRP A 419 -31.15 -27.49 7.27
CA TRP A 419 -30.41 -28.65 7.79
C TRP A 419 -29.68 -29.49 6.73
N LYS A 420 -30.19 -29.52 5.48
CA LYS A 420 -29.62 -30.32 4.39
C LYS A 420 -28.19 -29.91 4.07
N GLY A 421 -27.89 -28.61 4.07
CA GLY A 421 -26.53 -28.11 3.82
C GLY A 421 -25.53 -28.64 4.84
N TYR A 422 -25.83 -28.44 6.12
CA TYR A 422 -25.02 -28.94 7.23
C TYR A 422 -24.89 -30.46 7.23
N ALA A 423 -25.96 -31.20 6.91
CA ALA A 423 -25.91 -32.66 6.81
C ALA A 423 -24.97 -33.14 5.70
N LYS A 424 -24.97 -32.48 4.53
CA LYS A 424 -24.05 -32.79 3.43
C LYS A 424 -22.61 -32.47 3.79
N LYS A 425 -22.37 -31.30 4.41
CA LYS A 425 -21.06 -30.91 4.95
C LYS A 425 -20.56 -31.94 5.96
N ALA A 426 -21.40 -32.38 6.90
CA ALA A 426 -21.06 -33.39 7.90
C ALA A 426 -20.65 -34.73 7.26
N LEU A 427 -21.46 -35.26 6.35
CA LEU A 427 -21.17 -36.53 5.65
C LEU A 427 -19.89 -36.45 4.80
N ALA A 428 -19.65 -35.31 4.15
CA ALA A 428 -18.45 -35.11 3.33
C ALA A 428 -17.19 -35.04 4.20
N LEU A 429 -17.24 -34.28 5.30
CA LEU A 429 -16.15 -34.19 6.27
C LEU A 429 -15.85 -35.53 6.94
N GLN A 430 -16.88 -36.34 7.20
CA GLN A 430 -16.73 -37.71 7.69
C GLN A 430 -15.97 -38.57 6.67
N GLY A 431 -16.28 -38.46 5.39
CA GLY A 431 -15.56 -39.14 4.30
C GLY A 431 -14.09 -38.70 4.16
N LEU A 432 -13.78 -37.45 4.50
CA LEU A 432 -12.40 -36.91 4.58
C LEU A 432 -11.66 -37.26 5.87
N ASN A 433 -12.29 -38.01 6.79
CA ASN A 433 -11.76 -38.30 8.13
C ASN A 433 -11.50 -37.05 8.98
N LYS A 434 -12.17 -35.92 8.70
CA LYS A 434 -12.15 -34.68 9.51
C LYS A 434 -13.21 -34.77 10.63
N LYS A 435 -13.03 -35.75 11.54
CA LYS A 435 -14.03 -36.17 12.55
C LYS A 435 -14.64 -35.03 13.37
N TRP A 436 -13.80 -34.11 13.85
CA TRP A 436 -14.22 -32.96 14.67
C TRP A 436 -15.15 -32.02 13.91
N ASN A 437 -14.75 -31.58 12.71
CA ASN A 437 -15.56 -30.70 11.86
C ASN A 437 -16.85 -31.40 11.41
N ALA A 438 -16.79 -32.71 11.15
CA ALA A 438 -17.95 -33.51 10.78
C ALA A 438 -19.01 -33.53 11.89
N VAL A 439 -18.58 -33.72 13.14
CA VAL A 439 -19.44 -33.68 14.33
C VAL A 439 -20.06 -32.29 14.56
N CYS A 440 -19.30 -31.22 14.36
CA CYS A 440 -19.83 -29.85 14.48
C CYS A 440 -20.93 -29.58 13.45
N ALA A 441 -20.67 -29.91 12.18
CA ALA A 441 -21.65 -29.77 11.11
C ALA A 441 -22.87 -30.67 11.34
N ALA A 442 -22.68 -31.87 11.90
CA ALA A 442 -23.78 -32.75 12.27
C ALA A 442 -24.64 -32.17 13.41
N ALA A 443 -24.01 -31.54 14.41
CA ALA A 443 -24.72 -30.88 15.50
C ALA A 443 -25.57 -29.71 15.00
N LEU A 444 -25.07 -28.90 14.06
CA LEU A 444 -25.84 -27.85 13.39
C LEU A 444 -26.98 -28.40 12.55
N ALA A 445 -26.77 -29.51 11.84
CA ALA A 445 -27.83 -30.18 11.10
C ALA A 445 -28.96 -30.66 12.03
N PHE A 446 -28.61 -31.17 13.21
CA PHE A 446 -29.57 -31.56 14.26
C PHE A 446 -30.28 -30.35 14.88
N TYR A 447 -29.58 -29.23 15.08
CA TYR A 447 -30.18 -28.00 15.59
C TYR A 447 -31.33 -27.52 14.70
N HIS A 448 -31.10 -27.43 13.38
CA HIS A 448 -32.14 -27.03 12.42
C HIS A 448 -33.20 -28.11 12.14
N ASN A 449 -32.92 -29.38 12.41
CA ASN A 449 -33.89 -30.48 12.30
C ASN A 449 -33.70 -31.54 13.38
N ARG A 450 -34.51 -31.44 14.44
CA ARG A 450 -34.44 -32.33 15.62
C ARG A 450 -34.70 -33.81 15.32
N ASN A 451 -35.39 -34.11 14.22
CA ASN A 451 -35.75 -35.48 13.84
C ASN A 451 -34.85 -36.04 12.72
N ILE A 452 -33.71 -35.39 12.42
CA ILE A 452 -32.80 -35.79 11.33
C ILE A 452 -32.30 -37.24 11.47
N PHE A 453 -32.03 -37.70 12.69
CA PHE A 453 -31.56 -39.07 12.96
C PHE A 453 -32.61 -40.15 12.68
N GLU A 454 -33.90 -39.79 12.64
CA GLU A 454 -35.00 -40.71 12.36
C GLU A 454 -35.39 -40.71 10.87
N HIS A 455 -35.28 -39.56 10.20
CA HIS A 455 -35.78 -39.37 8.84
C HIS A 455 -34.71 -39.38 7.74
N PHE A 456 -33.42 -39.40 8.10
CA PHE A 456 -32.31 -39.39 7.14
C PHE A 456 -31.30 -40.51 7.43
N PRO A 457 -31.54 -41.74 6.92
CA PRO A 457 -30.72 -42.92 7.24
C PRO A 457 -29.21 -42.77 7.02
N PRO A 458 -28.71 -42.13 5.93
CA PRO A 458 -27.27 -41.93 5.74
C PRO A 458 -26.59 -41.20 6.91
N PHE A 459 -27.31 -40.28 7.55
CA PHE A 459 -26.80 -39.50 8.66
C PHE A 459 -26.76 -40.31 9.96
N GLN A 460 -27.77 -41.14 10.21
CA GLN A 460 -27.78 -42.07 11.34
C GLN A 460 -26.67 -43.12 11.22
N THR A 461 -26.42 -43.66 10.02
CA THR A 461 -25.35 -44.64 9.79
C THR A 461 -23.96 -44.03 9.99
N SER A 462 -23.74 -42.78 9.60
CA SER A 462 -22.43 -42.11 9.71
C SER A 462 -22.13 -41.57 11.11
N PHE A 463 -23.15 -41.24 11.91
CA PHE A 463 -23.00 -40.67 13.26
C PHE A 463 -23.82 -41.44 14.31
N PRO A 464 -23.47 -42.71 14.60
CA PRO A 464 -24.16 -43.48 15.62
C PRO A 464 -23.95 -42.85 17.00
N ASN A 465 -25.00 -42.85 17.83
CA ASN A 465 -25.01 -42.33 19.21
C ASN A 465 -24.79 -40.81 19.39
N LEU A 466 -24.54 -40.04 18.31
CA LEU A 466 -24.27 -38.61 18.38
C LEU A 466 -25.41 -37.79 19.02
N LYS A 467 -26.66 -38.23 18.83
CA LYS A 467 -27.86 -37.58 19.41
C LYS A 467 -27.78 -37.42 20.94
N GLN A 468 -27.12 -38.35 21.64
CA GLN A 468 -27.01 -38.33 23.10
C GLN A 468 -25.94 -37.35 23.61
N SER A 469 -25.00 -36.95 22.75
CA SER A 469 -23.90 -36.05 23.09
C SER A 469 -24.18 -34.58 22.75
N ILE A 470 -25.24 -34.30 21.96
CA ILE A 470 -25.60 -32.92 21.57
C ILE A 470 -26.53 -32.31 22.62
N HIS A 471 -26.13 -31.16 23.15
CA HIS A 471 -26.89 -30.33 24.07
C HIS A 471 -27.08 -28.95 23.45
N VAL A 472 -28.30 -28.41 23.44
CA VAL A 472 -28.58 -27.06 22.94
C VAL A 472 -28.83 -26.14 24.13
N CYS A 473 -28.25 -24.95 24.10
CA CYS A 473 -28.32 -23.98 25.19
C CYS A 473 -28.69 -22.60 24.67
N ASP A 474 -29.67 -21.99 25.32
CA ASP A 474 -30.21 -20.66 25.09
C ASP A 474 -29.86 -19.68 26.21
N ASP A 475 -29.52 -20.17 27.42
CA ASP A 475 -29.19 -19.34 28.57
C ASP A 475 -27.85 -19.65 29.26
N VAL A 476 -27.35 -18.66 30.03
CA VAL A 476 -26.08 -18.74 30.76
C VAL A 476 -26.09 -19.83 31.85
N SER A 477 -27.22 -20.04 32.53
CA SER A 477 -27.30 -21.02 33.62
C SER A 477 -27.17 -22.44 33.10
N SER A 478 -27.85 -22.77 31.98
CA SER A 478 -27.72 -24.06 31.31
C SER A 478 -26.30 -24.31 30.80
N LEU A 479 -25.68 -23.30 30.20
CA LEU A 479 -24.28 -23.38 29.76
C LEU A 479 -23.34 -23.66 30.93
N VAL A 480 -23.44 -22.90 32.02
CA VAL A 480 -22.59 -23.07 33.20
C VAL A 480 -22.83 -24.43 33.86
N PHE A 481 -24.07 -24.90 33.93
CA PHE A 481 -24.40 -26.22 34.46
C PHE A 481 -23.73 -27.33 33.63
N LEU A 482 -23.84 -27.29 32.30
CA LEU A 482 -23.19 -28.28 31.43
C LEU A 482 -21.67 -28.24 31.57
N LEU A 483 -21.08 -27.05 31.65
CA LEU A 483 -19.66 -26.85 31.86
C LEU A 483 -19.20 -27.40 33.22
N SER A 484 -20.00 -27.27 34.29
CA SER A 484 -19.68 -27.82 35.61
C SER A 484 -19.68 -29.36 35.66
N GLN A 485 -20.43 -30.01 34.75
CA GLN A 485 -20.48 -31.46 34.65
C GLN A 485 -19.29 -32.06 33.88
N LEU A 486 -18.40 -31.22 33.34
CA LEU A 486 -17.20 -31.65 32.63
C LEU A 486 -16.06 -31.87 33.63
N GLN A 487 -16.25 -32.79 34.59
CA GLN A 487 -15.18 -33.28 35.45
C GLN A 487 -14.57 -34.55 34.82
N CYS A 488 -13.24 -34.51 34.70
CA CYS A 488 -12.30 -35.44 34.08
C CYS A 488 -12.70 -36.93 34.06
N GLU A 489 -12.73 -37.54 32.87
CA GLU A 489 -12.37 -38.96 32.66
C GLU A 489 -11.85 -39.18 31.23
N THR A 490 -10.55 -39.51 31.13
CA THR A 490 -9.78 -39.96 29.95
C THR A 490 -9.57 -38.99 28.76
N VAL A 491 -8.34 -38.98 28.24
CA VAL A 491 -7.95 -38.29 26.99
C VAL A 491 -8.53 -39.08 25.81
N SER A 492 -9.79 -38.85 25.49
CA SER A 492 -10.42 -39.32 24.26
C SER A 492 -10.19 -38.30 23.14
N ASP A 493 -9.98 -38.80 21.91
CA ASP A 493 -9.76 -37.99 20.71
C ASP A 493 -11.06 -37.33 20.17
N MET A 494 -12.21 -37.65 20.78
CA MET A 494 -13.55 -37.14 20.42
C MET A 494 -14.22 -36.45 21.63
N PRO A 495 -15.00 -35.37 21.41
CA PRO A 495 -15.67 -34.66 22.50
C PRO A 495 -16.75 -35.53 23.16
N SER A 496 -16.79 -35.56 24.48
CA SER A 496 -17.82 -36.26 25.27
C SER A 496 -19.16 -35.53 25.22
N LYS A 497 -19.13 -34.19 25.12
CA LYS A 497 -20.31 -33.33 24.97
C LYS A 497 -20.11 -32.30 23.86
N ILE A 498 -21.15 -32.08 23.07
CA ILE A 498 -21.22 -31.05 22.02
C ILE A 498 -22.32 -30.08 22.43
N ILE A 499 -21.94 -28.84 22.67
CA ILE A 499 -22.83 -27.79 23.16
C ILE A 499 -23.06 -26.83 22.01
N VAL A 500 -24.31 -26.75 21.55
CA VAL A 500 -24.76 -25.82 20.53
C VAL A 500 -25.37 -24.60 21.22
N LEU A 501 -24.80 -23.42 21.01
CA LEU A 501 -25.25 -22.17 21.59
C LEU A 501 -26.20 -21.45 20.62
N GLU A 502 -27.37 -21.05 21.10
CA GLU A 502 -28.28 -20.19 20.31
C GLU A 502 -27.72 -18.75 20.20
N PRO A 503 -28.08 -17.99 19.15
CA PRO A 503 -27.67 -16.60 18.99
C PRO A 503 -27.94 -15.76 20.24
N GLY A 504 -26.92 -15.05 20.74
CA GLY A 504 -27.05 -14.30 21.99
C GLY A 504 -25.72 -13.98 22.65
N LYS A 505 -25.81 -13.14 23.69
CA LYS A 505 -24.67 -12.74 24.53
C LYS A 505 -24.69 -13.51 25.85
N TYR A 506 -23.66 -14.30 26.07
CA TYR A 506 -23.46 -15.12 27.26
C TYR A 506 -22.34 -14.52 28.12
N CYS A 507 -22.71 -13.91 29.24
CA CYS A 507 -21.76 -13.29 30.17
C CYS A 507 -21.40 -14.27 31.30
N LEU A 508 -20.15 -14.74 31.32
CA LEU A 508 -19.62 -15.65 32.32
C LEU A 508 -18.82 -14.85 33.36
N SER A 509 -19.38 -14.71 34.58
CA SER A 509 -18.73 -14.05 35.72
C SER A 509 -18.30 -15.08 36.78
N ALA A 510 -17.51 -14.64 37.77
CA ALA A 510 -17.10 -15.50 38.89
C ALA A 510 -18.32 -16.02 39.68
N GLU A 511 -19.35 -15.20 39.84
CA GLU A 511 -20.60 -15.55 40.53
C GLU A 511 -21.36 -16.69 39.86
N CYS A 512 -21.23 -16.83 38.54
CA CYS A 512 -21.81 -17.95 37.79
C CYS A 512 -21.28 -19.30 38.28
N PHE A 513 -20.00 -19.37 38.65
CA PHE A 513 -19.35 -20.58 39.14
C PHE A 513 -19.44 -20.75 40.67
N ASP A 514 -19.72 -19.68 41.41
CA ASP A 514 -19.84 -19.71 42.87
C ASP A 514 -21.07 -20.50 43.37
N ARG A 515 -22.15 -20.61 42.59
CA ARG A 515 -23.34 -21.41 42.96
C ARG A 515 -23.07 -22.92 43.10
N PHE A 516 -21.94 -23.41 42.58
CA PHE A 516 -21.53 -24.82 42.69
C PHE A 516 -20.57 -25.05 43.87
N ARG A 517 -20.28 -24.04 44.69
CA ARG A 517 -19.43 -24.15 45.91
C ARG A 517 -20.12 -24.83 47.09
N VAL A 518 -21.45 -25.03 47.08
CA VAL A 518 -22.21 -25.57 48.21
C VAL A 518 -22.55 -27.05 47.99
N VAL A 519 -21.52 -27.89 47.93
CA VAL A 519 -21.65 -29.32 48.21
C VAL A 519 -20.41 -29.73 49.02
N GLU A 520 -20.63 -29.96 50.32
CA GLU A 520 -19.69 -30.44 51.36
C GLU A 520 -18.56 -29.49 51.83
N ASP A 521 -18.84 -28.76 52.93
CA ASP A 521 -18.00 -28.19 54.01
C ASP A 521 -16.44 -28.19 53.96
N LYS A 522 -15.82 -28.05 52.80
CA LYS A 522 -14.40 -27.72 52.66
C LYS A 522 -14.21 -26.64 51.61
N ILE A 523 -13.82 -25.45 52.07
CA ILE A 523 -13.34 -24.36 51.21
C ILE A 523 -12.02 -24.81 50.59
N ILE A 524 -12.09 -25.46 49.42
CA ILE A 524 -10.93 -25.68 48.57
C ILE A 524 -10.70 -24.36 47.83
N ASN A 525 -9.51 -23.78 48.02
CA ASN A 525 -9.01 -22.70 47.17
C ASN A 525 -8.78 -23.27 45.75
N VAL A 526 -9.82 -23.27 44.90
CA VAL A 526 -9.71 -23.85 43.56
C VAL A 526 -8.92 -22.91 42.66
N LYS A 527 -7.64 -23.26 42.47
CA LYS A 527 -6.86 -22.88 41.29
C LYS A 527 -7.57 -23.41 40.03
N GLY A 528 -8.34 -22.57 39.34
CA GLY A 528 -8.84 -22.76 37.97
C GLY A 528 -9.81 -23.93 37.72
N LEU A 529 -10.95 -23.68 37.08
CA LEU A 529 -11.84 -24.73 36.58
C LEU A 529 -11.15 -25.52 35.47
N ARG A 530 -10.74 -26.77 35.76
CA ARG A 530 -10.15 -27.69 34.78
C ARG A 530 -11.23 -28.32 33.89
N MET A 531 -11.73 -27.56 32.92
CA MET A 531 -12.72 -28.02 31.94
C MET A 531 -12.03 -28.66 30.72
N GLY A 532 -12.65 -29.66 30.12
CA GLY A 532 -12.13 -30.27 28.89
C GLY A 532 -12.98 -31.42 28.36
N GLY A 533 -12.77 -31.81 27.10
CA GLY A 533 -13.51 -32.87 26.43
C GLY A 533 -14.84 -32.43 25.80
N PHE A 534 -14.99 -31.15 25.44
CA PHE A 534 -16.23 -30.63 24.89
C PHE A 534 -16.01 -29.82 23.61
N CYS A 535 -17.09 -29.66 22.83
CA CYS A 535 -17.12 -28.83 21.64
C CYS A 535 -18.20 -27.76 21.80
N LEU A 536 -17.84 -26.48 21.60
CA LEU A 536 -18.77 -25.37 21.52
C LEU A 536 -19.01 -25.01 20.05
N VAL A 537 -20.27 -24.96 19.66
CA VAL A 537 -20.68 -24.62 18.30
C VAL A 537 -21.74 -23.53 18.38
N ALA A 538 -21.53 -22.39 17.74
CA ALA A 538 -22.58 -21.40 17.60
C ALA A 538 -23.60 -21.83 16.54
N ALA A 539 -24.88 -21.80 16.87
CA ALA A 539 -25.98 -21.87 15.91
C ALA A 539 -26.17 -20.52 15.22
N SER A 540 -25.11 -20.02 14.57
CA SER A 540 -25.11 -18.78 13.81
C SER A 540 -24.91 -19.08 12.33
N ASP A 541 -25.59 -18.31 11.49
CA ASP A 541 -25.45 -18.31 10.05
C ASP A 541 -24.27 -17.47 9.53
N GLY A 542 -23.52 -16.85 10.45
CA GLY A 542 -22.43 -15.93 10.13
C GLY A 542 -22.87 -14.47 9.96
N SER A 543 -24.16 -14.17 10.14
CA SER A 543 -24.64 -12.78 10.21
C SER A 543 -24.27 -12.13 11.56
N PRO A 544 -23.96 -10.83 11.61
CA PRO A 544 -23.68 -10.13 12.86
C PRO A 544 -24.86 -10.15 13.84
N GLU A 545 -26.09 -10.11 13.31
CA GLU A 545 -27.34 -10.07 14.07
C GLU A 545 -27.61 -11.38 14.82
N LEU A 546 -27.17 -12.52 14.27
CA LEU A 546 -27.32 -13.84 14.87
C LEU A 546 -26.00 -14.39 15.43
N SER A 547 -25.09 -13.50 15.85
CA SER A 547 -23.79 -13.91 16.40
C SER A 547 -23.88 -14.40 17.85
N VAL A 548 -23.02 -15.36 18.19
CA VAL A 548 -22.87 -15.84 19.58
C VAL A 548 -21.65 -15.19 20.20
N THR A 549 -21.86 -14.46 21.29
CA THR A 549 -20.78 -13.78 22.02
C THR A 549 -20.64 -14.34 23.43
N LEU A 550 -19.46 -14.89 23.75
CA LEU A 550 -19.07 -15.29 25.10
C LEU A 550 -18.20 -14.20 25.72
N SER A 551 -18.71 -13.52 26.74
CA SER A 551 -17.98 -12.50 27.49
C SER A 551 -17.51 -13.04 28.83
N PHE A 552 -16.22 -12.92 29.11
CA PHE A 552 -15.61 -13.33 30.38
C PHE A 552 -15.33 -12.11 31.25
N ALA A 553 -16.05 -12.01 32.37
CA ALA A 553 -15.91 -10.94 33.35
C ALA A 553 -15.09 -11.36 34.60
N ALA A 554 -14.47 -12.55 34.57
CA ALA A 554 -13.65 -13.07 35.64
C ALA A 554 -12.54 -13.98 35.10
N ASN A 555 -11.54 -14.27 35.92
CA ASN A 555 -10.43 -15.15 35.57
C ASN A 555 -10.89 -16.62 35.56
N VAL A 556 -11.49 -17.07 34.45
CA VAL A 556 -11.99 -18.45 34.27
C VAL A 556 -10.89 -19.42 33.80
N GLY A 557 -9.61 -19.00 33.83
CA GLY A 557 -8.50 -19.76 33.24
C GLY A 557 -8.20 -21.12 33.90
N LEU A 558 -8.42 -22.21 33.15
CA LEU A 558 -7.49 -23.34 32.90
C LEU A 558 -8.21 -24.48 32.15
N PHE A 559 -8.28 -24.44 30.82
CA PHE A 559 -8.75 -25.60 30.05
C PHE A 559 -7.65 -26.66 30.00
N SER A 560 -7.96 -27.86 30.51
CA SER A 560 -6.97 -28.91 30.77
C SER A 560 -6.99 -30.05 29.74
N HIS A 561 -8.00 -30.13 28.87
CA HIS A 561 -8.12 -31.18 27.84
C HIS A 561 -8.61 -30.62 26.50
N SER A 562 -8.94 -31.50 25.55
CA SER A 562 -9.31 -31.13 24.19
C SER A 562 -10.57 -30.26 24.12
N VAL A 563 -10.48 -29.11 23.45
CA VAL A 563 -11.59 -28.16 23.26
C VAL A 563 -11.67 -27.77 21.80
N MET A 564 -12.87 -27.73 21.24
CA MET A 564 -13.11 -27.14 19.93
C MET A 564 -14.16 -26.06 20.03
N ALA A 565 -13.90 -24.90 19.44
CA ALA A 565 -14.86 -23.81 19.30
C ALA A 565 -15.05 -23.46 17.83
N VAL A 566 -16.31 -23.26 17.42
CA VAL A 566 -16.70 -22.96 16.04
C VAL A 566 -17.66 -21.78 16.00
N ASN A 567 -17.30 -20.73 15.23
CA ASN A 567 -18.12 -19.55 14.96
C ASN A 567 -18.54 -18.77 16.22
N ILE A 568 -17.62 -18.59 17.16
CA ILE A 568 -17.89 -17.93 18.44
C ILE A 568 -17.02 -16.69 18.59
N SER A 569 -17.63 -15.60 19.07
CA SER A 569 -16.95 -14.37 19.45
C SER A 569 -16.64 -14.39 20.95
N PHE A 570 -15.36 -14.37 21.30
CA PHE A 570 -14.87 -14.32 22.67
C PHE A 570 -14.44 -12.89 23.03
N ILE A 571 -14.99 -12.36 24.13
CA ILE A 571 -14.63 -11.04 24.66
C ILE A 571 -14.10 -11.21 26.08
N PHE A 572 -12.84 -10.86 26.30
CA PHE A 572 -12.21 -10.91 27.61
C PHE A 572 -12.18 -9.52 28.24
N GLU A 573 -13.08 -9.28 29.21
CA GLU A 573 -13.04 -8.07 30.03
C GLU A 573 -12.01 -8.22 31.16
N PHE A 574 -11.96 -9.41 31.78
CA PHE A 574 -10.98 -9.77 32.81
C PHE A 574 -10.54 -11.24 32.68
N GLY A 575 -9.24 -11.52 32.90
CA GLY A 575 -8.68 -12.88 32.87
C GLY A 575 -8.39 -13.43 31.46
N ASN A 576 -7.51 -14.43 31.35
CA ASN A 576 -7.02 -14.91 30.06
C ASN A 576 -7.42 -16.36 29.77
N TRP A 577 -7.41 -16.74 28.49
CA TRP A 577 -7.49 -18.15 28.11
C TRP A 577 -6.10 -18.76 28.19
N GLN A 578 -5.89 -19.72 29.09
CA GLN A 578 -4.65 -20.49 29.17
C GLN A 578 -4.93 -21.98 29.02
N THR A 579 -4.22 -22.62 28.10
CA THR A 579 -4.27 -24.07 27.90
C THR A 579 -3.17 -24.78 28.70
N ALA A 580 -3.44 -25.99 29.17
CA ALA A 580 -2.44 -26.82 29.84
C ALA A 580 -1.55 -27.59 28.84
N CYS A 581 -0.36 -28.00 29.26
CA CYS A 581 0.51 -28.89 28.47
C CYS A 581 -0.24 -30.17 28.09
N GLY A 582 -0.14 -30.60 26.82
CA GLY A 582 -0.80 -31.81 26.31
C GLY A 582 -2.28 -31.64 25.93
N SER A 583 -2.88 -30.46 26.13
CA SER A 583 -4.22 -30.15 25.61
C SER A 583 -4.22 -29.97 24.09
N VAL A 584 -5.36 -30.24 23.44
CA VAL A 584 -5.57 -30.02 22.00
C VAL A 584 -6.72 -29.04 21.81
N VAL A 585 -6.41 -27.81 21.41
CA VAL A 585 -7.42 -26.76 21.21
C VAL A 585 -7.58 -26.45 19.73
N LYS A 586 -8.82 -26.39 19.25
CA LYS A 586 -9.15 -26.05 17.86
C LYS A 586 -10.13 -24.88 17.82
N LEU A 587 -9.76 -23.80 17.14
CA LEU A 587 -10.60 -22.63 16.89
C LEU A 587 -10.87 -22.54 15.39
N PHE A 588 -12.13 -22.44 15.00
CA PHE A 588 -12.54 -22.30 13.61
C PHE A 588 -13.57 -21.18 13.47
N GLU A 589 -13.29 -20.19 12.61
CA GLU A 589 -14.19 -19.05 12.36
C GLU A 589 -14.54 -18.26 13.64
N CYS A 590 -13.65 -18.24 14.63
CA CYS A 590 -13.86 -17.54 15.90
C CYS A 590 -13.31 -16.12 15.86
N SER A 591 -13.89 -15.22 16.65
CA SER A 591 -13.34 -13.89 16.93
C SER A 591 -12.88 -13.79 18.38
N VAL A 592 -11.78 -13.10 18.65
CA VAL A 592 -11.22 -12.89 19.99
C VAL A 592 -10.88 -11.41 20.14
N ALA A 593 -11.46 -10.78 21.16
CA ALA A 593 -11.16 -9.41 21.57
C ALA A 593 -10.92 -9.32 23.08
N SER A 594 -10.14 -8.35 23.53
CA SER A 594 -9.69 -8.31 24.92
C SER A 594 -9.33 -6.91 25.40
N ASN A 595 -9.86 -6.55 26.58
CA ASN A 595 -9.51 -5.33 27.29
C ASN A 595 -8.31 -5.51 28.25
N ILE A 596 -7.57 -6.61 28.12
CA ILE A 596 -6.49 -6.99 29.05
C ILE A 596 -5.14 -6.56 28.49
N VAL A 597 -4.36 -5.85 29.30
CA VAL A 597 -3.02 -5.34 28.94
C VAL A 597 -1.96 -6.47 28.82
N GLY A 598 -2.24 -7.65 29.39
CA GLY A 598 -1.36 -8.82 29.41
C GLY A 598 -1.48 -9.76 28.19
N TYR A 599 -1.58 -11.07 28.42
CA TYR A 599 -1.80 -12.06 27.35
C TYR A 599 -3.27 -12.42 27.27
N THR A 600 -3.88 -12.35 26.09
CA THR A 600 -5.29 -12.71 25.90
C THR A 600 -5.45 -14.22 25.80
N PHE A 601 -4.72 -14.84 24.88
CA PHE A 601 -4.75 -16.28 24.65
C PHE A 601 -3.34 -16.87 24.79
N VAL A 602 -3.19 -17.90 25.62
CA VAL A 602 -1.91 -18.58 25.89
C VAL A 602 -2.08 -20.07 25.61
N SER A 603 -1.29 -20.59 24.67
CA SER A 603 -1.25 -22.03 24.36
C SER A 603 0.02 -22.70 24.85
N GLU A 604 -0.09 -23.59 25.83
CA GLU A 604 0.98 -24.51 26.26
C GLU A 604 0.88 -25.90 25.57
N GLY A 605 -0.25 -26.19 24.91
CA GLY A 605 -0.55 -27.46 24.23
C GLY A 605 -0.45 -27.39 22.69
N SER A 606 -1.20 -28.25 22.00
CA SER A 606 -1.40 -28.19 20.55
C SER A 606 -2.61 -27.29 20.25
N LEU A 607 -2.39 -26.25 19.43
CA LEU A 607 -3.40 -25.29 19.04
C LEU A 607 -3.56 -25.31 17.52
N SER A 608 -4.80 -25.37 17.03
CA SER A 608 -5.13 -25.17 15.62
C SER A 608 -6.11 -24.01 15.51
N VAL A 609 -5.75 -22.98 14.74
CA VAL A 609 -6.55 -21.78 14.52
C VAL A 609 -6.74 -21.63 13.02
N MET A 610 -7.99 -21.57 12.58
CA MET A 610 -8.29 -21.43 11.15
C MET A 610 -9.44 -20.44 10.95
N LYS A 611 -9.27 -19.48 10.03
CA LYS A 611 -10.28 -18.45 9.74
C LYS A 611 -10.68 -17.59 10.93
N CYS A 612 -9.78 -17.38 11.89
CA CYS A 612 -10.08 -16.66 13.12
C CYS A 612 -9.60 -15.21 13.08
N HIS A 613 -10.23 -14.37 13.89
CA HIS A 613 -9.94 -12.94 13.99
C HIS A 613 -9.53 -12.58 15.43
N PHE A 614 -8.29 -12.19 15.66
CA PHE A 614 -7.78 -11.68 16.94
C PHE A 614 -7.63 -10.17 16.84
N ILE A 615 -8.62 -9.44 17.34
CA ILE A 615 -8.79 -8.02 17.07
C ILE A 615 -8.89 -7.19 18.34
N ASN A 616 -8.36 -5.97 18.31
CA ASN A 616 -8.52 -4.97 19.36
C ASN A 616 -8.16 -5.48 20.77
N CYS A 617 -7.12 -6.30 20.89
CA CYS A 617 -6.59 -6.71 22.18
C CYS A 617 -5.65 -5.63 22.74
N LYS A 618 -5.88 -5.18 23.98
CA LYS A 618 -4.95 -4.25 24.67
C LYS A 618 -3.57 -4.85 24.94
N GLY A 619 -3.48 -6.17 24.94
CA GLY A 619 -2.28 -6.94 25.22
C GLY A 619 -1.82 -7.76 24.02
N THR A 620 -1.01 -8.79 24.28
CA THR A 620 -0.63 -9.75 23.24
C THR A 620 -1.86 -10.62 22.90
N ALA A 621 -2.24 -10.65 21.63
CA ALA A 621 -3.43 -11.36 21.18
C ALA A 621 -3.29 -12.89 21.36
N LEU A 622 -2.20 -13.46 20.86
CA LEU A 622 -1.90 -14.89 20.98
C LEU A 622 -0.44 -15.14 21.37
N LEU A 623 -0.24 -15.86 22.47
CA LEU A 623 1.06 -16.37 22.93
C LEU A 623 1.11 -17.90 22.78
N VAL A 624 2.10 -18.39 22.05
CA VAL A 624 2.34 -19.83 21.82
C VAL A 624 3.61 -20.28 22.55
N ARG A 625 3.47 -21.29 23.40
CA ARG A 625 4.57 -21.99 24.10
C ARG A 625 4.64 -23.47 23.74
N GLY A 626 3.54 -24.05 23.26
CA GLY A 626 3.47 -25.40 22.68
C GLY A 626 3.55 -25.40 21.15
N ASN A 627 2.77 -26.26 20.49
CA ASN A 627 2.68 -26.31 19.03
C ASN A 627 1.44 -25.56 18.55
N ALA A 628 1.55 -24.71 17.55
CA ALA A 628 0.40 -24.03 16.96
C ALA A 628 0.44 -24.03 15.43
N ASP A 629 -0.68 -24.40 14.82
CA ASP A 629 -0.95 -24.25 13.39
C ASP A 629 -2.00 -23.15 13.22
N VAL A 630 -1.66 -22.06 12.54
CA VAL A 630 -2.57 -20.93 12.29
C VAL A 630 -2.67 -20.69 10.79
N GLU A 631 -3.90 -20.74 10.26
CA GLU A 631 -4.19 -20.66 8.84
C GLU A 631 -5.31 -19.63 8.55
N ASP A 632 -5.16 -18.85 7.49
CA ASP A 632 -6.18 -17.92 6.97
C ASP A 632 -6.77 -17.01 8.08
N SER A 633 -5.94 -16.53 9.00
CA SER A 633 -6.38 -15.81 10.21
C SER A 633 -5.82 -14.40 10.27
N VAL A 634 -6.55 -13.50 10.95
CA VAL A 634 -6.24 -12.07 11.03
C VAL A 634 -5.91 -11.67 12.46
N PHE A 635 -4.79 -10.97 12.64
CA PHE A 635 -4.37 -10.36 13.92
C PHE A 635 -4.24 -8.85 13.71
N SER A 636 -5.21 -8.08 14.20
CA SER A 636 -5.27 -6.65 13.89
C SER A 636 -5.66 -5.72 15.02
N GLY A 637 -5.07 -4.52 15.04
CA GLY A 637 -5.44 -3.47 15.99
C GLY A 637 -5.08 -3.78 17.44
N ASN A 638 -4.11 -4.68 17.68
CA ASN A 638 -3.69 -5.02 19.03
C ASN A 638 -2.67 -4.00 19.56
N GLU A 639 -2.84 -3.50 20.79
CA GLU A 639 -1.98 -2.45 21.36
C GLU A 639 -0.55 -2.93 21.68
N SER A 640 -0.32 -4.24 21.67
CA SER A 640 0.98 -4.87 21.91
C SER A 640 1.37 -5.78 20.72
N ILE A 641 1.64 -7.07 20.94
CA ILE A 641 2.09 -8.01 19.91
C ILE A 641 0.87 -8.75 19.33
N GLY A 642 0.78 -8.84 17.99
CA GLY A 642 -0.25 -9.63 17.34
C GLY A 642 -0.10 -11.11 17.69
N LEU A 643 1.06 -11.69 17.37
CA LEU A 643 1.36 -13.10 17.64
C LEU A 643 2.77 -13.25 18.21
N GLN A 644 2.89 -13.91 19.37
CA GLN A 644 4.14 -14.19 20.02
C GLN A 644 4.38 -15.69 20.21
N VAL A 645 5.61 -16.16 19.96
CA VAL A 645 6.06 -17.52 20.27
C VAL A 645 7.22 -17.44 21.24
N LEU A 646 7.13 -18.19 22.35
CA LEU A 646 8.11 -18.14 23.44
C LEU A 646 8.53 -19.54 23.89
N GLY A 647 9.81 -19.72 24.19
CA GLY A 647 10.32 -20.98 24.74
C GLY A 647 10.36 -22.08 23.66
N PRO A 648 10.20 -23.38 24.00
CA PRO A 648 10.32 -24.47 23.03
C PRO A 648 9.15 -24.57 22.05
N GLY A 649 8.33 -23.52 21.92
CA GLY A 649 7.16 -23.51 21.06
C GLY A 649 7.50 -23.59 19.58
N ASN A 650 6.59 -24.18 18.81
CA ASN A 650 6.67 -24.26 17.36
C ASN A 650 5.39 -23.69 16.74
N LEU A 651 5.55 -22.73 15.84
CA LEU A 651 4.44 -22.08 15.15
C LEU A 651 4.53 -22.32 13.64
N VAL A 652 3.42 -22.71 13.04
CA VAL A 652 3.24 -22.71 11.58
C VAL A 652 2.17 -21.68 11.23
N LEU A 653 2.53 -20.70 10.40
CA LEU A 653 1.64 -19.65 9.89
C LEU A 653 1.43 -19.82 8.38
N LYS A 654 0.17 -19.84 7.95
CA LYS A 654 -0.20 -19.94 6.53
C LYS A 654 -1.27 -18.91 6.17
N ASP A 655 -1.01 -18.12 5.13
CA ASP A 655 -1.99 -17.20 4.55
C ASP A 655 -2.64 -16.24 5.57
N CYS A 656 -1.88 -15.84 6.61
CA CYS A 656 -2.37 -15.00 7.70
C CYS A 656 -2.07 -13.51 7.47
N LYS A 657 -2.86 -12.63 8.09
CA LYS A 657 -2.67 -11.17 8.03
C LYS A 657 -2.39 -10.61 9.42
N LEU A 658 -1.25 -9.96 9.59
CA LEU A 658 -0.81 -9.38 10.87
C LEU A 658 -0.55 -7.89 10.69
N HIS A 659 -1.52 -7.04 11.07
CA HIS A 659 -1.44 -5.60 10.80
C HIS A 659 -1.98 -4.68 11.87
N GLY A 660 -1.50 -3.44 11.93
CA GLY A 660 -1.97 -2.45 12.91
C GLY A 660 -1.65 -2.80 14.37
N ASN A 661 -0.74 -3.76 14.62
CA ASN A 661 -0.26 -4.11 15.95
C ASN A 661 0.97 -3.28 16.32
N GLN A 662 1.49 -3.30 17.55
CA GLN A 662 2.84 -2.76 17.78
C GLN A 662 3.90 -3.63 17.11
N TRP A 663 3.83 -4.94 17.29
CA TRP A 663 4.68 -5.92 16.61
C TRP A 663 3.78 -6.92 15.91
N GLY A 664 4.09 -7.27 14.66
CA GLY A 664 3.34 -8.29 13.94
C GLY A 664 3.57 -9.67 14.58
N LEU A 665 4.77 -10.20 14.37
CA LEU A 665 5.22 -11.51 14.86
C LEU A 665 6.48 -11.38 15.72
N ASP A 666 6.50 -11.96 16.92
CA ASP A 666 7.67 -12.00 17.82
C ASP A 666 8.04 -13.45 18.20
N VAL A 667 9.22 -13.91 17.81
CA VAL A 667 9.72 -15.28 18.03
C VAL A 667 10.91 -15.24 18.98
N LYS A 668 10.75 -15.80 20.19
CA LYS A 668 11.79 -15.78 21.23
C LYS A 668 12.09 -17.17 21.79
N TYR A 669 13.33 -17.63 21.63
CA TYR A 669 13.76 -18.98 22.03
C TYR A 669 12.99 -20.14 21.35
N ALA A 670 12.23 -19.83 20.28
CA ALA A 670 11.24 -20.70 19.66
C ALA A 670 11.50 -20.92 18.15
N SER A 671 10.69 -21.76 17.50
CA SER A 671 10.67 -21.90 16.03
C SER A 671 9.37 -21.40 15.41
N CYS A 672 9.48 -20.80 14.22
CA CYS A 672 8.34 -20.36 13.44
C CYS A 672 8.56 -20.61 11.94
N ASP A 673 7.57 -21.18 11.27
CA ASP A 673 7.50 -21.32 9.81
C ASP A 673 6.31 -20.51 9.28
N ALA A 674 6.55 -19.40 8.59
CA ALA A 674 5.51 -18.55 8.03
C ALA A 674 5.54 -18.54 6.50
N THR A 675 4.40 -18.85 5.89
CA THR A 675 4.23 -18.93 4.43
C THR A 675 3.00 -18.17 3.94
N GLY A 676 3.10 -17.40 2.87
CA GLY A 676 1.95 -16.72 2.25
C GLY A 676 1.33 -15.61 3.10
N CYS A 677 2.00 -15.16 4.17
CA CYS A 677 1.44 -14.21 5.13
C CYS A 677 1.70 -12.75 4.70
N GLN A 678 0.78 -11.86 5.08
CA GLN A 678 0.92 -10.41 4.92
C GLN A 678 1.14 -9.75 6.29
N ILE A 679 2.28 -9.09 6.48
CA ILE A 679 2.68 -8.48 7.76
C ILE A 679 2.99 -7.01 7.54
N TYR A 680 2.04 -6.14 7.87
CA TYR A 680 2.09 -4.75 7.44
C TYR A 680 1.52 -3.74 8.43
N ASP A 681 1.83 -2.45 8.26
CA ASP A 681 1.28 -1.35 9.08
C ASP A 681 1.43 -1.52 10.60
N ASN A 682 2.41 -2.30 11.06
CA ASN A 682 2.68 -2.44 12.50
C ASN A 682 3.49 -1.23 13.01
N LYS A 683 3.18 -0.75 14.22
CA LYS A 683 3.74 0.48 14.81
C LYS A 683 5.24 0.38 15.14
N LYS A 684 5.83 -0.81 15.08
CA LYS A 684 7.27 -1.05 15.28
C LYS A 684 7.78 -2.04 14.23
N ILE A 685 7.91 -3.30 14.60
CA ILE A 685 8.61 -4.32 13.80
C ILE A 685 7.55 -5.25 13.18
N GLY A 686 7.74 -5.62 11.90
CA GLY A 686 6.93 -6.65 11.26
C GLY A 686 7.19 -8.01 11.89
N VAL A 687 8.40 -8.55 11.72
CA VAL A 687 8.85 -9.83 12.28
C VAL A 687 10.11 -9.65 13.13
N GLY A 688 10.03 -9.99 14.42
CA GLY A 688 11.16 -10.02 15.35
C GLY A 688 11.56 -11.46 15.71
N VAL A 689 12.86 -11.76 15.70
CA VAL A 689 13.39 -13.08 16.11
C VAL A 689 14.58 -12.89 17.06
N GLY A 690 14.47 -13.39 18.29
CA GLY A 690 15.53 -13.34 19.31
C GLY A 690 15.82 -14.73 19.88
N ASN A 691 17.08 -15.18 19.84
CA ASN A 691 17.50 -16.51 20.30
C ASN A 691 16.66 -17.68 19.71
N GLY A 692 16.01 -17.48 18.56
CA GLY A 692 15.07 -18.42 17.95
C GLY A 692 15.39 -18.75 16.50
N ARG A 693 14.50 -19.51 15.85
CA ARG A 693 14.59 -19.88 14.43
C ARG A 693 13.34 -19.47 13.67
N ALA A 694 13.49 -18.83 12.52
CA ALA A 694 12.36 -18.48 11.67
C ALA A 694 12.58 -18.91 10.22
N LYS A 695 11.57 -19.50 9.59
CA LYS A 695 11.51 -19.69 8.15
C LYS A 695 10.38 -18.84 7.59
N LEU A 696 10.72 -17.89 6.72
CA LEU A 696 9.78 -16.97 6.10
C LEU A 696 9.85 -17.21 4.58
N THR A 697 8.79 -17.76 4.00
CA THR A 697 8.72 -18.06 2.57
C THR A 697 7.48 -17.47 1.91
N ARG A 698 7.62 -16.74 0.78
CA ARG A 698 6.49 -16.13 0.05
C ARG A 698 5.58 -15.22 0.89
N ASN A 699 6.17 -14.40 1.77
CA ASN A 699 5.44 -13.43 2.56
C ASN A 699 5.59 -12.01 1.99
N GLU A 700 4.61 -11.15 2.28
CA GLU A 700 4.65 -9.71 1.99
C GLU A 700 4.82 -8.94 3.30
N ILE A 701 5.93 -8.21 3.46
CA ILE A 701 6.27 -7.49 4.70
C ILE A 701 6.54 -6.02 4.38
N PHE A 702 5.58 -5.14 4.68
CA PHE A 702 5.64 -3.75 4.21
C PHE A 702 4.99 -2.74 5.15
N HIS A 703 5.29 -1.46 4.98
CA HIS A 703 4.67 -0.33 5.73
C HIS A 703 4.80 -0.41 7.26
N ASN A 704 5.66 -1.27 7.80
CA ASN A 704 5.94 -1.30 9.24
C ASN A 704 6.77 -0.07 9.61
N ASP A 705 6.46 0.59 10.73
CA ASP A 705 7.05 1.90 11.08
C ASP A 705 8.57 1.83 11.36
N ARG A 706 9.10 0.63 11.66
CA ARG A 706 10.56 0.37 11.81
C ARG A 706 11.03 -0.67 10.80
N HIS A 707 11.56 -1.81 11.27
CA HIS A 707 12.11 -2.86 10.41
C HIS A 707 11.01 -3.76 9.87
N GLY A 708 11.20 -4.26 8.66
CA GLY A 708 10.41 -5.38 8.15
C GLY A 708 10.72 -6.63 8.97
N ILE A 709 11.98 -7.09 8.91
CA ILE A 709 12.49 -8.25 9.66
C ILE A 709 13.66 -7.80 10.56
N TYR A 710 13.61 -8.18 11.83
CA TYR A 710 14.64 -7.89 12.83
C TYR A 710 15.12 -9.18 13.52
N LEU A 711 16.40 -9.51 13.36
CA LEU A 711 17.05 -10.67 13.98
C LEU A 711 18.04 -10.21 15.05
N CYS A 712 17.93 -10.71 16.27
CA CYS A 712 18.85 -10.42 17.36
C CYS A 712 19.28 -11.67 18.13
N GLU A 713 20.29 -11.52 19.00
CA GLU A 713 20.68 -12.49 20.02
C GLU A 713 20.81 -13.94 19.50
N LYS A 714 21.86 -14.27 18.73
CA LYS A 714 22.11 -15.64 18.20
C LYS A 714 20.93 -16.31 17.48
N SER A 715 19.96 -15.55 16.99
CA SER A 715 18.86 -16.09 16.19
C SER A 715 19.34 -16.58 14.81
N SER A 716 18.54 -17.43 14.18
CA SER A 716 18.74 -17.82 12.78
C SER A 716 17.45 -17.68 11.98
N ALA A 717 17.55 -17.20 10.74
CA ALA A 717 16.39 -17.14 9.85
C ALA A 717 16.70 -17.61 8.43
N VAL A 718 15.72 -18.25 7.79
CA VAL A 718 15.69 -18.54 6.36
C VAL A 718 14.59 -17.66 5.75
N ILE A 719 14.97 -16.76 4.85
CA ILE A 719 14.09 -15.74 4.27
C ILE A 719 14.15 -15.94 2.75
N GLU A 720 13.12 -16.57 2.19
CA GLU A 720 13.10 -17.02 0.79
C GLU A 720 11.84 -16.56 0.02
N GLU A 721 12.00 -16.09 -1.23
CA GLU A 721 10.86 -15.73 -2.10
C GLU A 721 9.88 -14.68 -1.49
N ASN A 722 10.32 -13.80 -0.58
CA ASN A 722 9.48 -12.78 0.04
C ASN A 722 9.56 -11.43 -0.69
N GLU A 723 8.52 -10.60 -0.52
CA GLU A 723 8.53 -9.19 -0.90
C GLU A 723 8.58 -8.30 0.35
N ILE A 724 9.66 -7.53 0.52
CA ILE A 724 9.92 -6.71 1.72
C ILE A 724 10.15 -5.26 1.30
N PHE A 725 9.16 -4.40 1.49
CA PHE A 725 9.20 -3.07 0.89
C PHE A 725 8.58 -1.97 1.73
N GLU A 726 8.99 -0.73 1.48
CA GLU A 726 8.41 0.47 2.10
C GLU A 726 8.33 0.42 3.64
N ASN A 727 9.24 -0.29 4.29
CA ASN A 727 9.35 -0.27 5.75
C ASN A 727 10.11 0.99 6.20
N GLY A 728 9.74 1.47 7.38
CA GLY A 728 10.20 2.74 7.93
C GLY A 728 11.71 2.81 8.16
N TRP A 729 12.36 1.67 8.43
CA TRP A 729 13.81 1.53 8.61
C TRP A 729 14.42 0.54 7.59
N TRP A 730 15.13 -0.49 8.03
CA TRP A 730 15.71 -1.52 7.16
C TRP A 730 14.68 -2.57 6.76
N GLY A 731 14.75 -3.07 5.53
CA GLY A 731 13.97 -4.24 5.12
C GLY A 731 14.30 -5.44 6.00
N ILE A 732 15.58 -5.77 6.11
CA ILE A 732 16.11 -6.82 7.00
C ILE A 732 17.26 -6.23 7.83
N LEU A 733 17.19 -6.37 9.16
CA LEU A 733 18.28 -6.02 10.08
C LEU A 733 18.68 -7.23 10.93
N THR A 734 19.99 -7.52 11.00
CA THR A 734 20.55 -8.46 11.99
C THR A 734 21.46 -7.75 12.99
N MET A 735 21.42 -8.17 14.26
CA MET A 735 22.27 -7.67 15.34
C MET A 735 22.73 -8.80 16.27
N SER A 736 23.77 -8.55 17.08
CA SER A 736 24.12 -9.40 18.23
C SER A 736 24.36 -10.88 17.87
N ASN A 737 25.21 -11.11 16.86
CA ASN A 737 25.58 -12.45 16.35
C ASN A 737 24.40 -13.28 15.80
N ALA A 738 23.34 -12.64 15.30
CA ALA A 738 22.30 -13.34 14.55
C ALA A 738 22.81 -13.76 13.16
N SER A 739 22.28 -14.86 12.62
CA SER A 739 22.61 -15.40 11.30
C SER A 739 21.38 -15.49 10.40
N CYS A 740 21.54 -15.34 9.09
CA CYS A 740 20.42 -15.53 8.17
C CYS A 740 20.85 -16.08 6.81
N GLN A 741 19.94 -16.82 6.16
CA GLN A 741 20.00 -17.16 4.76
C GLN A 741 18.89 -16.39 4.04
N VAL A 742 19.27 -15.48 3.16
CA VAL A 742 18.35 -14.61 2.43
C VAL A 742 18.47 -14.92 0.95
N SER A 743 17.44 -15.54 0.35
CA SER A 743 17.47 -15.98 -1.04
C SER A 743 16.23 -15.60 -1.85
N GLN A 744 16.40 -15.18 -3.11
CA GLN A 744 15.29 -14.96 -4.05
C GLN A 744 14.22 -13.95 -3.59
N ASN A 745 14.56 -12.98 -2.73
CA ASN A 745 13.61 -11.97 -2.24
C ASN A 745 13.63 -10.70 -3.11
N LYS A 746 12.53 -9.95 -3.12
CA LYS A 746 12.46 -8.57 -3.62
C LYS A 746 12.45 -7.59 -2.46
N ILE A 747 13.45 -6.71 -2.36
CA ILE A 747 13.61 -5.78 -1.23
C ILE A 747 13.76 -4.35 -1.73
N TYR A 748 12.75 -3.49 -1.54
CA TYR A 748 12.73 -2.19 -2.21
C TYR A 748 12.05 -1.06 -1.43
N LEU A 749 12.42 0.19 -1.73
CA LEU A 749 11.80 1.39 -1.15
C LEU A 749 11.82 1.48 0.40
N ASN A 750 12.66 0.71 1.09
CA ASN A 750 12.81 0.83 2.55
C ASN A 750 13.64 2.08 2.89
N LYS A 751 13.31 2.80 3.99
CA LYS A 751 13.89 4.14 4.24
C LYS A 751 15.34 4.12 4.76
N CYS A 752 15.83 3.04 5.38
CA CYS A 752 17.24 2.96 5.82
C CYS A 752 18.16 2.20 4.85
N GLY A 753 17.61 1.26 4.09
CA GLY A 753 18.38 0.33 3.26
C GLY A 753 17.68 -1.01 3.11
N GLY A 754 18.22 -1.86 2.23
CA GLY A 754 17.66 -3.18 1.94
C GLY A 754 17.93 -4.17 3.07
N ILE A 755 19.18 -4.60 3.18
CA ILE A 755 19.64 -5.61 4.15
C ILE A 755 20.83 -5.05 4.93
N HIS A 756 20.77 -5.10 6.24
CA HIS A 756 21.92 -4.88 7.12
C HIS A 756 22.27 -6.16 7.88
N ILE A 757 23.53 -6.59 7.81
CA ILE A 757 24.06 -7.73 8.56
C ILE A 757 25.25 -7.34 9.43
N ASP A 758 25.04 -7.31 10.75
CA ASP A 758 26.10 -7.10 11.74
C ASP A 758 27.17 -8.23 11.68
N PRO A 759 28.48 -7.92 11.64
CA PRO A 759 29.52 -8.94 11.55
C PRO A 759 29.53 -9.90 12.76
N ILE A 760 29.62 -11.21 12.48
CA ILE A 760 29.59 -12.24 13.52
C ILE A 760 30.99 -12.41 14.15
N ILE A 761 31.07 -12.42 15.49
CA ILE A 761 32.32 -12.66 16.21
C ILE A 761 32.71 -14.15 16.13
N LYS A 762 33.93 -14.46 15.69
CA LYS A 762 34.52 -15.82 15.69
C LYS A 762 34.88 -16.30 17.11
N THR A 763 33.90 -16.59 17.97
CA THR A 763 34.18 -17.08 19.35
C THR A 763 34.01 -18.60 19.54
N SER A 764 33.41 -19.33 18.60
CA SER A 764 33.32 -20.80 18.64
C SER A 764 32.88 -21.40 17.29
N SER A 765 33.19 -22.68 17.06
CA SER A 765 32.99 -23.46 15.83
C SER A 765 31.53 -23.67 15.36
N ASP A 766 30.53 -23.17 16.09
CA ASP A 766 29.10 -23.43 15.82
C ASP A 766 28.35 -22.28 15.11
N HIS A 767 28.97 -21.13 14.86
CA HIS A 767 28.26 -19.98 14.26
C HIS A 767 28.22 -20.11 12.74
N LYS A 768 27.01 -20.29 12.18
CA LYS A 768 26.78 -20.32 10.73
C LYS A 768 26.95 -18.91 10.14
N GLN A 769 27.76 -18.79 9.10
CA GLN A 769 27.90 -17.56 8.33
C GLN A 769 26.57 -17.21 7.64
N SER A 770 26.17 -15.95 7.68
CA SER A 770 25.00 -15.47 6.92
C SER A 770 25.26 -15.54 5.41
N ILE A 771 24.25 -15.91 4.64
CA ILE A 771 24.30 -16.04 3.18
C ILE A 771 23.21 -15.15 2.57
N ILE A 772 23.58 -14.30 1.63
CA ILE A 772 22.66 -13.46 0.86
C ILE A 772 22.85 -13.81 -0.62
N GLU A 773 21.85 -14.40 -1.27
CA GLU A 773 22.00 -14.86 -2.65
C GLU A 773 20.76 -14.66 -3.54
N PHE A 774 20.95 -14.33 -4.82
CA PHE A 774 19.87 -14.23 -5.81
C PHE A 774 18.74 -13.23 -5.45
N ASN A 775 19.00 -12.21 -4.62
CA ASN A 775 17.99 -11.22 -4.25
C ASN A 775 17.94 -10.05 -5.24
N ASN A 776 16.75 -9.46 -5.40
CA ASN A 776 16.54 -8.22 -6.14
C ASN A 776 16.29 -7.06 -5.17
N ILE A 777 17.30 -6.22 -4.98
CA ILE A 777 17.30 -5.14 -4.00
C ILE A 777 17.36 -3.81 -4.75
N PHE A 778 16.33 -2.97 -4.66
CA PHE A 778 16.31 -1.75 -5.46
C PHE A 778 15.57 -0.56 -4.85
N SER A 779 15.94 0.65 -5.25
CA SER A 779 15.25 1.90 -4.86
C SER A 779 15.12 2.13 -3.35
N ASN A 780 15.93 1.47 -2.51
CA ASN A 780 15.96 1.75 -1.07
C ASN A 780 16.67 3.09 -0.82
N GLN A 781 16.22 3.84 0.20
CA GLN A 781 16.78 5.16 0.53
C GLN A 781 18.12 5.08 1.29
N GLY A 782 18.67 3.88 1.44
CA GLY A 782 20.05 3.62 1.85
C GLY A 782 20.63 2.42 1.10
N PRO A 783 21.76 1.84 1.56
CA PRO A 783 22.48 0.82 0.81
C PRO A 783 21.62 -0.43 0.60
N GLY A 784 21.83 -1.11 -0.53
CA GLY A 784 21.14 -2.37 -0.82
C GLY A 784 21.53 -3.45 0.19
N ILE A 785 22.83 -3.64 0.41
CA ILE A 785 23.39 -4.54 1.43
C ILE A 785 24.46 -3.77 2.22
N ASP A 786 24.37 -3.81 3.54
CA ASP A 786 25.33 -3.21 4.48
C ASP A 786 25.83 -4.26 5.48
N GLN A 787 27.12 -4.22 5.80
CA GLN A 787 27.77 -5.19 6.69
C GLN A 787 28.76 -4.54 7.67
N ASP A 788 28.67 -3.24 7.88
CA ASP A 788 29.50 -2.57 8.87
C ASP A 788 28.89 -2.69 10.27
N LYS A 789 29.72 -2.69 11.30
CA LYS A 789 29.25 -2.92 12.67
C LYS A 789 28.39 -1.74 13.14
N LEU A 790 27.19 -2.00 13.64
CA LEU A 790 26.43 -0.99 14.39
C LEU A 790 27.16 -0.68 15.71
N HIS A 791 27.36 0.60 16.05
CA HIS A 791 27.76 0.96 17.40
C HIS A 791 26.59 0.62 18.36
N ASN A 792 26.87 -0.23 19.36
CA ASN A 792 25.93 -0.60 20.41
C ASN A 792 26.00 0.46 21.51
N ASP A 793 25.03 1.37 21.58
CA ASP A 793 24.78 2.09 22.83
C ASP A 793 23.43 1.69 23.47
N LYS A 794 23.60 1.01 24.60
CA LYS A 794 22.66 0.60 25.66
C LYS A 794 21.21 1.10 25.51
N ILE A 795 20.34 0.25 24.98
CA ILE A 795 18.89 0.33 25.27
C ILE A 795 18.41 -1.05 25.69
N GLY A 796 18.50 -1.37 26.99
CA GLY A 796 17.57 -2.33 27.61
C GLY A 796 18.07 -3.44 28.53
N SER A 797 19.35 -3.54 28.94
CA SER A 797 19.75 -4.53 29.97
C SER A 797 20.22 -3.87 31.26
N ALA A 798 19.65 -4.32 32.38
CA ALA A 798 20.06 -3.95 33.73
C ALA A 798 21.29 -4.75 34.19
N VAL A 799 22.27 -4.99 33.31
CA VAL A 799 23.52 -5.69 33.66
C VAL A 799 24.71 -4.94 33.06
N PRO A 800 25.67 -4.46 33.87
CA PRO A 800 26.89 -3.84 33.36
C PRO A 800 27.81 -4.90 32.78
N SER A 801 28.08 -4.86 31.47
CA SER A 801 29.08 -5.72 30.84
C SER A 801 30.48 -5.11 30.97
N LEU A 802 31.27 -5.70 31.86
CA LEU A 802 32.72 -5.81 31.71
C LEU A 802 33.00 -6.60 30.40
N HIS A 803 34.04 -6.22 29.65
CA HIS A 803 34.49 -6.76 28.35
C HIS A 803 33.77 -6.24 27.11
N VAL A 804 34.41 -5.36 26.32
CA VAL A 804 35.30 -5.71 25.18
C VAL A 804 35.90 -4.38 24.67
N LEU A 805 37.12 -4.07 25.10
CA LEU A 805 37.94 -2.96 24.58
C LEU A 805 39.18 -3.49 23.86
N LEU A 806 39.22 -4.78 23.52
CA LEU A 806 40.40 -5.44 22.95
C LEU A 806 39.98 -6.63 22.07
N THR A 807 39.59 -6.38 20.82
CA THR A 807 39.73 -7.38 19.74
C THR A 807 40.02 -6.65 18.44
N SER A 808 41.17 -6.96 17.82
CA SER A 808 41.54 -6.57 16.47
C SER A 808 40.43 -6.95 15.46
N GLU A 809 40.31 -6.19 14.36
CA GLU A 809 39.32 -6.39 13.28
C GLU A 809 39.36 -7.80 12.64
N GLU A 810 40.40 -8.60 12.89
CA GLU A 810 40.66 -9.91 12.27
C GLU A 810 39.70 -11.04 12.70
N ASN A 811 38.86 -10.82 13.72
CA ASN A 811 37.99 -11.84 14.30
C ASN A 811 36.50 -11.80 13.87
N PHE A 812 36.13 -10.99 12.87
CA PHE A 812 34.76 -10.91 12.39
C PHE A 812 34.53 -11.73 11.10
N MET A 813 33.36 -12.39 10.98
CA MET A 813 32.89 -13.01 9.74
C MET A 813 31.77 -12.16 9.12
N LYS A 814 32.04 -11.66 7.91
CA LYS A 814 31.08 -10.99 7.03
C LYS A 814 30.15 -12.01 6.35
N ALA A 815 28.98 -11.57 5.91
CA ALA A 815 28.03 -12.40 5.18
C ALA A 815 28.53 -12.71 3.77
N LYS A 816 28.32 -13.95 3.32
CA LYS A 816 28.60 -14.36 1.93
C LYS A 816 27.51 -13.80 1.01
N CYS A 817 27.89 -12.96 0.06
CA CYS A 817 26.96 -12.35 -0.91
C CYS A 817 27.25 -12.86 -2.32
N THR A 818 26.28 -13.49 -2.99
CA THR A 818 26.44 -14.06 -4.34
C THR A 818 25.25 -13.76 -5.23
N GLU A 819 25.47 -13.29 -6.45
CA GLU A 819 24.43 -13.14 -7.49
C GLU A 819 23.22 -12.28 -7.08
N ASN A 820 23.39 -11.31 -6.18
CA ASN A 820 22.35 -10.33 -5.86
C ASN A 820 22.37 -9.17 -6.87
N THR A 821 21.19 -8.68 -7.22
CA THR A 821 21.03 -7.47 -8.04
C THR A 821 20.72 -6.28 -7.13
N SER A 822 21.59 -5.26 -7.14
CA SER A 822 21.40 -3.98 -6.44
C SER A 822 21.25 -2.87 -7.47
N LYS A 823 20.12 -2.14 -7.49
CA LYS A 823 19.87 -1.04 -8.45
C LYS A 823 19.19 0.14 -7.79
N ASN A 824 19.62 1.37 -8.09
CA ASN A 824 18.97 2.60 -7.60
C ASN A 824 18.85 2.68 -6.07
N ASN A 825 19.62 1.90 -5.31
CA ASN A 825 19.73 2.05 -3.86
C ASN A 825 20.70 3.20 -3.56
N VAL A 826 20.47 3.93 -2.48
CA VAL A 826 21.35 5.04 -2.08
C VAL A 826 22.56 4.46 -1.34
N GLU A 827 23.66 4.16 -2.02
CA GLU A 827 24.81 3.38 -1.51
C GLU A 827 25.78 4.12 -0.55
N ARG A 828 25.24 4.89 0.42
CA ARG A 828 25.91 5.78 1.41
C ARG A 828 26.09 7.23 0.97
N GLU A 829 26.06 8.06 2.02
CA GLU A 829 26.08 9.53 2.06
C GLU A 829 25.17 10.14 1.00
N CYS A 830 23.89 10.28 1.34
CA CYS A 830 23.13 11.41 0.83
C CYS A 830 23.94 12.68 1.14
N GLU A 831 24.64 13.20 0.14
CA GLU A 831 24.38 14.59 -0.19
C GLU A 831 22.85 14.70 -0.25
N PRO A 832 22.21 15.62 0.50
CA PRO A 832 20.80 15.91 0.27
C PRO A 832 20.67 16.07 -1.24
N PRO A 833 19.66 15.44 -1.88
CA PRO A 833 19.52 15.46 -3.34
C PRO A 833 19.82 16.88 -3.75
N SER A 834 20.89 17.06 -4.54
CA SER A 834 21.46 18.38 -4.77
C SER A 834 20.30 19.26 -5.13
N GLN A 835 19.93 20.14 -4.20
CA GLN A 835 18.90 21.13 -4.42
C GLN A 835 19.60 22.15 -5.30
N HIS A 836 19.79 21.79 -6.56
CA HIS A 836 19.75 22.75 -7.65
C HIS A 836 18.32 23.30 -7.61
N ILE A 837 18.07 24.17 -6.61
CA ILE A 837 17.13 25.26 -6.73
C ILE A 837 17.50 25.83 -8.08
N SER A 838 16.58 25.66 -9.03
CA SER A 838 16.74 26.03 -10.42
C SER A 838 17.64 27.26 -10.52
N GLU A 839 18.82 27.11 -11.11
CA GLU A 839 19.86 28.14 -11.21
C GLU A 839 19.42 29.26 -12.17
N ILE A 840 18.13 29.56 -12.24
CA ILE A 840 17.51 30.44 -13.22
C ILE A 840 17.16 31.78 -12.59
N CYS A 841 17.62 32.87 -13.20
CA CYS A 841 17.35 34.21 -12.72
C CYS A 841 15.84 34.53 -12.70
N PHE A 842 15.36 35.12 -11.59
CA PHE A 842 13.97 35.54 -11.40
C PHE A 842 13.49 36.61 -12.40
N PHE A 843 14.41 37.29 -13.09
CA PHE A 843 14.07 38.32 -14.08
C PHE A 843 14.40 37.90 -15.52
N CYS A 844 15.65 37.53 -15.82
CA CYS A 844 16.07 37.24 -17.20
C CYS A 844 16.02 35.76 -17.58
N HIS A 845 15.62 34.91 -16.63
CA HIS A 845 15.31 33.50 -16.86
C HIS A 845 16.44 32.64 -17.45
N LYS A 846 17.69 33.13 -17.38
CA LYS A 846 18.89 32.35 -17.75
C LYS A 846 19.41 31.54 -16.58
N GLN A 847 19.88 30.33 -16.90
CA GLN A 847 20.64 29.49 -15.97
C GLN A 847 22.02 30.10 -15.65
N GLY A 848 22.45 30.02 -14.39
CA GLY A 848 23.74 30.49 -13.90
C GLY A 848 23.77 30.75 -12.40
N GLN A 849 24.93 31.18 -11.90
CA GLN A 849 25.11 31.45 -10.47
C GLN A 849 24.30 32.69 -10.03
N LEU A 850 23.34 32.49 -9.12
CA LEU A 850 22.42 33.55 -8.68
C LEU A 850 22.79 34.16 -7.33
N LYS A 851 22.65 35.48 -7.21
CA LYS A 851 22.67 36.19 -5.92
C LYS A 851 21.26 36.23 -5.34
N LYS A 852 21.06 35.62 -4.18
CA LYS A 852 19.76 35.56 -3.49
C LYS A 852 19.41 36.89 -2.81
N CYS A 853 18.13 37.22 -2.74
CA CYS A 853 17.61 38.39 -2.03
C CYS A 853 17.86 38.27 -0.52
N THR A 854 18.42 39.31 0.10
CA THR A 854 18.83 39.33 1.51
C THR A 854 17.67 39.36 2.52
N LYS A 855 16.43 39.54 2.06
CA LYS A 855 15.23 39.50 2.92
C LYS A 855 14.53 38.15 2.87
N CYS A 856 14.07 37.73 1.69
CA CYS A 856 13.26 36.51 1.58
C CYS A 856 14.08 35.23 1.47
N PHE A 857 15.32 35.26 0.98
CA PHE A 857 16.10 34.03 0.90
C PHE A 857 15.82 33.17 -0.33
N THR A 858 14.79 33.51 -1.12
CA THR A 858 14.23 32.62 -2.15
C THR A 858 14.51 33.14 -3.57
N ALA A 859 14.27 34.42 -3.83
CA ALA A 859 14.48 34.99 -5.16
C ALA A 859 15.98 35.17 -5.49
N GLY A 860 16.42 34.67 -6.65
CA GLY A 860 17.80 34.73 -7.12
C GLY A 860 17.97 35.49 -8.44
N TYR A 861 19.03 36.29 -8.55
CA TYR A 861 19.32 37.10 -9.74
C TYR A 861 20.74 36.88 -10.26
N CYS A 862 20.92 36.76 -11.57
CA CYS A 862 22.25 36.59 -12.16
C CYS A 862 23.10 37.87 -12.07
N ASN A 863 22.46 39.04 -12.04
CA ASN A 863 23.13 40.34 -11.88
C ASN A 863 22.22 41.38 -11.17
N PRO A 864 22.80 42.49 -10.66
CA PRO A 864 22.04 43.54 -9.98
C PRO A 864 21.01 44.27 -10.87
N GLU A 865 21.20 44.27 -12.19
CA GLU A 865 20.26 44.90 -13.13
C GLU A 865 18.95 44.11 -13.20
N CYS A 866 19.05 42.79 -13.30
CA CYS A 866 17.92 41.87 -13.22
C CYS A 866 17.12 42.07 -11.93
N GLN A 867 17.82 42.23 -10.80
CA GLN A 867 17.17 42.53 -9.52
C GLN A 867 16.44 43.87 -9.54
N LYS A 868 17.04 44.94 -10.11
CA LYS A 868 16.41 46.26 -10.19
C LYS A 868 15.16 46.25 -11.06
N CYS A 869 15.19 45.52 -12.17
CA CYS A 869 14.05 45.40 -13.08
C CYS A 869 12.87 44.66 -12.42
N ASP A 870 13.14 43.58 -11.68
CA ASP A 870 12.11 42.82 -10.95
C ASP A 870 11.70 43.48 -9.60
N TRP A 871 12.48 44.41 -9.06
CA TRP A 871 12.29 44.94 -7.70
C TRP A 871 10.88 45.48 -7.43
N LYS A 872 10.24 46.11 -8.42
CA LYS A 872 8.86 46.63 -8.29
C LYS A 872 7.85 45.52 -8.00
N ARG A 873 8.04 44.34 -8.58
CA ARG A 873 7.23 43.12 -8.37
C ARG A 873 7.70 42.41 -7.11
N HIS A 874 8.98 42.07 -7.02
CA HIS A 874 9.55 41.32 -5.91
C HIS A 874 9.32 41.96 -4.54
N LYS A 875 9.43 43.30 -4.42
CA LYS A 875 9.24 44.01 -3.14
C LYS A 875 7.88 43.73 -2.51
N LYS A 876 6.83 43.50 -3.32
CA LYS A 876 5.48 43.18 -2.84
C LYS A 876 5.37 41.71 -2.38
N ASN A 877 6.07 40.81 -3.06
CA ASN A 877 6.01 39.37 -2.80
C ASN A 877 7.06 38.88 -1.79
N CYS A 878 8.04 39.73 -1.44
CA CYS A 878 9.20 39.36 -0.62
C CYS A 878 8.82 38.81 0.76
N ALA A 879 7.91 39.47 1.47
CA ALA A 879 7.44 39.02 2.79
C ALA A 879 6.65 37.71 2.70
N ARG A 880 5.77 37.59 1.69
CA ARG A 880 4.99 36.39 1.41
C ARG A 880 5.86 35.17 1.13
N LEU A 881 6.93 35.34 0.34
CA LEU A 881 7.90 34.27 0.07
C LEU A 881 8.62 33.84 1.36
N LEU A 882 8.96 34.78 2.24
CA LEU A 882 9.60 34.46 3.52
C LEU A 882 8.69 33.60 4.40
N GLU A 883 7.42 33.98 4.58
CA GLU A 883 6.46 33.23 5.39
C GLU A 883 6.13 31.84 4.81
N LYS A 884 6.03 31.73 3.48
CA LYS A 884 5.71 30.46 2.82
C LYS A 884 6.82 29.41 3.00
N TYR A 885 8.07 29.84 3.01
CA TYR A 885 9.24 28.96 2.93
C TYR A 885 10.07 28.91 4.23
N SER A 886 9.56 29.49 5.31
CA SER A 886 10.17 29.39 6.64
C SER A 886 9.12 29.25 7.73
N VAL A 887 9.50 28.64 8.84
CA VAL A 887 8.66 28.44 10.01
C VAL A 887 9.28 29.19 11.18
N LEU A 888 8.47 29.96 11.89
CA LEU A 888 8.88 30.60 13.14
C LEU A 888 8.60 29.65 14.30
N ILE A 889 9.62 29.32 15.09
CA ILE A 889 9.54 28.40 16.21
C ILE A 889 10.01 29.05 17.50
N ASN A 890 9.35 28.68 18.59
CA ASN A 890 9.76 29.02 19.94
C ASN A 890 10.71 27.94 20.48
N ILE A 891 11.74 28.35 21.22
CA ILE A 891 12.68 27.44 21.85
C ILE A 891 12.29 27.30 23.33
N LEU A 892 11.90 26.10 23.75
CA LEU A 892 11.58 25.84 25.15
C LEU A 892 12.82 25.38 25.92
N PRO A 893 12.93 25.73 27.23
CA PRO A 893 13.89 25.10 28.13
C PRO A 893 13.66 23.58 28.17
N LEU A 894 14.74 22.78 28.23
CA LEU A 894 14.67 21.31 28.31
C LEU A 894 13.71 20.83 29.41
N SER A 895 12.71 20.03 29.03
CA SER A 895 11.52 19.75 29.85
C SER A 895 11.73 18.80 31.04
N PHE A 896 12.91 18.22 31.24
CA PHE A 896 13.12 17.20 32.29
C PHE A 896 14.54 17.23 32.88
N GLY A 897 14.70 17.85 34.06
CA GLY A 897 15.75 17.54 35.05
C GLY A 897 17.23 17.67 34.62
N LEU A 898 17.52 18.07 33.39
CA LEU A 898 18.83 18.44 32.91
C LEU A 898 19.02 19.91 33.24
N ILE A 899 19.90 20.22 34.19
CA ILE A 899 20.25 21.59 34.58
C ILE A 899 20.92 22.25 33.36
N GLY A 900 20.10 22.88 32.51
CA GLY A 900 20.50 23.89 31.55
C GLY A 900 20.04 25.23 32.12
N ASP A 901 20.96 25.92 32.79
CA ASP A 901 20.68 27.19 33.48
C ASP A 901 20.06 28.23 32.54
N LYS A 902 19.07 28.95 33.07
CA LYS A 902 18.44 30.17 32.52
C LYS A 902 19.40 31.37 32.37
N GLN A 903 20.70 31.16 32.22
CA GLN A 903 21.71 32.23 32.22
C GLN A 903 22.41 32.46 30.86
N VAL A 904 21.95 31.86 29.76
CA VAL A 904 22.61 32.00 28.43
C VAL A 904 22.26 33.30 27.70
N LEU A 905 21.84 34.36 28.43
CA LEU A 905 21.77 35.71 27.87
C LEU A 905 22.73 36.71 28.50
N ASN A 906 23.54 36.34 29.50
CA ASN A 906 24.59 37.23 29.99
C ASN A 906 25.82 36.48 30.51
N ASN A 907 26.98 36.95 30.05
CA ASN A 907 28.32 36.73 30.58
C ASN A 907 29.03 35.41 30.21
N GLY A 908 29.66 35.41 29.03
CA GLY A 908 31.10 35.14 28.89
C GLY A 908 31.73 33.88 29.50
N VAL A 909 30.98 32.79 29.70
CA VAL A 909 31.50 31.50 30.16
C VAL A 909 31.35 30.47 29.05
N GLU A 910 32.46 29.86 28.62
CA GLU A 910 32.45 28.70 27.72
C GLU A 910 31.73 27.52 28.38
N ILE A 911 30.67 27.02 27.75
CA ILE A 911 29.90 25.86 28.22
C ILE A 911 30.15 24.67 27.29
N LYS A 912 30.70 23.59 27.86
CA LYS A 912 30.81 22.27 27.20
C LYS A 912 29.42 21.63 27.05
N ALA A 913 29.22 20.91 25.94
CA ALA A 913 27.98 20.20 25.65
C ALA A 913 27.55 19.27 26.82
N PRO A 914 26.24 19.15 27.12
CA PRO A 914 25.74 18.37 28.26
C PRO A 914 25.85 16.85 28.07
N PHE A 915 26.38 16.39 26.94
CA PHE A 915 26.53 14.98 26.60
C PHE A 915 28.02 14.66 26.32
N PRO A 916 28.66 13.77 27.10
CA PRO A 916 30.08 13.41 26.93
C PRO A 916 30.42 12.79 25.56
N TRP A 917 29.43 12.30 24.82
CA TRP A 917 29.57 11.64 23.50
C TRP A 917 29.30 12.57 22.31
N LEU A 918 28.87 13.81 22.54
CA LEU A 918 28.88 14.84 21.49
C LEU A 918 30.29 15.42 21.41
N GLU A 919 31.12 14.84 20.54
CA GLU A 919 32.40 15.45 20.20
C GLU A 919 32.16 16.80 19.52
N GLN A 920 32.90 17.82 19.95
CA GLN A 920 32.99 19.10 19.25
C GLN A 920 33.81 18.88 17.96
N SER A 921 33.16 18.55 16.85
CA SER A 921 33.79 18.38 15.54
C SER A 921 33.60 19.62 14.67
N GLY A 922 34.70 20.24 14.20
CA GLY A 922 34.70 21.32 13.21
C GLY A 922 35.93 22.26 13.26
N PRO A 923 36.38 22.83 12.12
CA PRO A 923 37.52 23.76 12.09
C PRO A 923 37.12 25.17 12.59
N GLU A 924 37.89 25.68 13.56
CA GLU A 924 38.02 27.06 14.10
C GLU A 924 36.75 27.92 14.27
N TYR A 925 36.47 28.29 15.53
CA TYR A 925 35.29 29.02 16.02
C TYR A 925 35.36 30.53 15.74
N GLU A 926 34.29 31.15 15.22
CA GLU A 926 34.10 32.62 15.10
C GLU A 926 32.93 33.08 16.00
N GLU A 927 32.83 34.38 16.33
CA GLU A 927 31.78 34.96 17.21
C GLU A 927 30.34 34.90 16.63
N ALA A 928 29.34 34.94 17.53
CA ALA A 928 27.91 34.79 17.22
C ALA A 928 27.38 35.73 16.12
N PRO A 929 26.49 35.25 15.22
CA PRO A 929 25.92 36.10 14.17
C PRO A 929 25.04 37.20 14.75
N LYS A 930 25.23 38.45 14.29
CA LYS A 930 24.29 39.56 14.55
C LYS A 930 22.90 39.25 13.95
N CYS A 931 21.84 39.75 14.58
CA CYS A 931 20.45 39.68 14.08
C CYS A 931 20.41 39.99 12.56
N GLY A 932 19.78 39.10 11.79
CA GLY A 932 19.67 39.22 10.32
C GLY A 932 20.65 38.38 9.49
N LYS A 933 21.60 37.66 10.09
CA LYS A 933 22.47 36.68 9.38
C LYS A 933 21.90 35.25 9.49
N ARG A 934 22.03 34.47 8.41
CA ARG A 934 21.66 33.04 8.38
C ARG A 934 22.73 32.19 9.06
N PHE A 935 22.31 31.17 9.79
CA PHE A 935 23.16 30.12 10.35
C PHE A 935 22.55 28.73 10.13
N ILE A 936 23.29 27.68 10.44
CA ILE A 936 22.80 26.29 10.31
C ILE A 936 22.23 25.83 11.65
N VAL A 937 21.14 25.06 11.63
CA VAL A 937 20.61 24.36 12.80
C VAL A 937 20.49 22.87 12.51
N LYS A 938 20.76 22.03 13.52
CA LYS A 938 20.54 20.59 13.47
C LYS A 938 19.26 20.25 14.22
N ILE A 939 18.31 19.62 13.56
CA ILE A 939 17.06 19.19 14.20
C ILE A 939 17.02 17.68 14.19
N GLN A 940 16.79 17.07 15.36
CA GLN A 940 16.91 15.63 15.56
C GLN A 940 15.62 15.06 16.15
N ALA A 941 15.03 14.08 15.46
CA ALA A 941 13.91 13.33 16.02
C ALA A 941 14.45 12.36 17.08
N CYS A 942 13.97 12.49 18.32
CA CYS A 942 14.36 11.66 19.45
C CYS A 942 13.23 10.68 19.79
N ASP A 943 13.29 9.47 19.25
CA ASP A 943 12.28 8.42 19.50
C ASP A 943 12.38 7.74 20.88
N LEU A 944 13.26 8.23 21.77
CA LEU A 944 13.69 7.51 22.96
C LEU A 944 12.77 7.63 24.20
N TRP A 945 11.75 8.48 24.21
CA TRP A 945 10.90 8.66 25.38
C TRP A 945 9.61 7.83 25.32
N ARG A 946 9.76 6.50 25.41
CA ARG A 946 8.67 5.57 25.77
C ARG A 946 8.24 5.81 27.23
N ARG A 947 7.29 6.73 27.47
CA ARG A 947 6.34 6.67 28.61
C ARG A 947 5.22 7.71 28.58
N SER A 948 5.27 8.71 27.71
CA SER A 948 4.17 9.64 27.46
C SER A 948 3.76 9.54 25.99
N ASN A 949 2.46 9.48 25.71
CA ASN A 949 1.90 9.34 24.36
C ASN A 949 2.17 10.50 23.40
N ASN A 950 3.02 11.47 23.76
CA ASN A 950 3.29 12.64 22.92
C ASN A 950 4.76 12.61 22.48
N GLY A 951 5.01 12.26 21.22
CA GLY A 951 6.35 12.23 20.63
C GLY A 951 7.00 13.61 20.58
N GLY A 952 8.04 13.84 21.37
CA GLY A 952 8.82 15.08 21.34
C GLY A 952 9.91 15.06 20.26
N THR A 953 10.10 16.17 19.56
CA THR A 953 11.23 16.39 18.62
C THR A 953 12.26 17.30 19.29
N LEU A 954 13.53 16.88 19.33
CA LEU A 954 14.60 17.64 19.97
C LEU A 954 15.24 18.59 18.94
N LEU A 955 15.34 19.88 19.27
CA LEU A 955 16.13 20.84 18.48
C LEU A 955 17.50 21.02 19.12
N ALA A 956 18.56 20.76 18.35
CA ALA A 956 19.94 21.06 18.76
C ALA A 956 20.51 22.16 17.86
N ILE A 957 20.46 23.41 18.31
CA ILE A 957 21.03 24.52 17.53
C ILE A 957 22.55 24.40 17.58
N GLN A 958 23.14 24.09 16.43
CA GLN A 958 24.59 24.11 16.21
C GLN A 958 24.90 25.17 15.17
N ASP A 959 25.34 26.35 15.63
CA ASP A 959 26.20 27.20 14.82
C ASP A 959 27.58 27.31 15.48
N ARG A 960 28.60 27.61 14.66
CA ARG A 960 30.05 27.72 14.93
C ARG A 960 30.46 28.71 16.03
N SER A 961 29.55 29.07 16.94
CA SER A 961 29.74 30.05 18.01
C SER A 961 29.03 29.74 19.34
N LEU A 962 27.91 29.00 19.37
CA LEU A 962 27.14 28.71 20.60
C LEU A 962 26.26 27.46 20.45
N THR A 963 26.28 26.54 21.42
CA THR A 963 25.30 25.46 21.56
C THR A 963 24.09 25.95 22.34
N ILE A 964 22.93 26.10 21.69
CA ILE A 964 21.63 26.27 22.36
C ILE A 964 20.89 24.93 22.25
N ASN A 965 20.65 24.28 23.39
CA ASN A 965 19.85 23.06 23.47
C ASN A 965 18.48 23.40 24.02
N GLY A 966 17.41 23.03 23.31
CA GLY A 966 16.04 23.28 23.74
C GLY A 966 15.03 22.36 23.06
N ASP A 967 13.88 22.20 23.68
CA ASP A 967 12.77 21.45 23.08
C ASP A 967 12.02 22.34 22.09
N LEU A 968 11.53 21.75 20.98
CA LEU A 968 10.59 22.45 20.11
C LEU A 968 9.23 22.49 20.79
N ASP A 969 8.64 23.69 20.88
CA ASP A 969 7.27 23.84 21.34
C ASP A 969 6.31 23.05 20.45
N VAL A 970 5.43 22.23 21.04
CA VAL A 970 4.53 21.30 20.32
C VAL A 970 3.27 22.04 19.83
N HIS A 971 3.47 23.09 19.04
CA HIS A 971 2.41 23.81 18.33
C HIS A 971 2.32 23.42 16.85
N GLU A 972 1.21 23.76 16.18
CA GLU A 972 0.88 23.38 14.79
C GLU A 972 2.03 23.62 13.77
N HIS A 973 2.89 24.60 14.04
CA HIS A 973 4.04 24.95 13.21
C HIS A 973 5.27 24.04 13.40
N SER A 974 5.51 23.46 14.58
CA SER A 974 6.69 22.62 14.85
C SER A 974 6.53 21.17 14.35
N GLY A 975 5.29 20.68 14.25
CA GLY A 975 4.97 19.38 13.64
C GLY A 975 5.51 19.26 12.20
N ARG A 976 5.56 20.38 11.47
CA ARG A 976 6.08 20.44 10.08
C ARG A 976 7.59 20.20 10.03
N ILE A 977 8.33 20.73 11.00
CA ILE A 977 9.77 20.50 11.12
C ILE A 977 10.04 19.06 11.53
N SER A 978 9.29 18.55 12.51
CA SER A 978 9.38 17.14 12.94
C SER A 978 9.16 16.20 11.75
N HIS A 979 8.13 16.47 10.95
CA HIS A 979 7.83 15.72 9.75
C HIS A 979 8.95 15.80 8.71
N LEU A 980 9.50 16.99 8.45
CA LEU A 980 10.67 17.17 7.57
C LEU A 980 11.91 16.41 8.04
N VAL A 981 12.17 16.38 9.35
CA VAL A 981 13.26 15.59 9.93
C VAL A 981 12.98 14.10 9.78
N ARG A 982 11.74 13.65 10.03
CA ARG A 982 11.34 12.24 9.88
C ARG A 982 11.34 11.76 8.43
N GLU A 983 11.05 12.61 7.46
CA GLU A 983 10.98 12.23 6.05
C GLU A 983 12.27 12.48 5.29
N CYS A 984 12.89 13.63 5.48
CA CYS A 984 14.03 14.07 4.69
C CYS A 984 15.35 14.02 5.46
N GLY A 985 15.32 13.66 6.76
CA GLY A 985 16.49 13.54 7.61
C GLY A 985 17.43 12.44 7.18
N SER A 986 18.73 12.71 7.28
CA SER A 986 19.76 11.69 7.15
C SER A 986 19.79 10.86 8.42
N ASN A 987 19.89 9.54 8.31
CA ASN A 987 20.10 8.69 9.48
C ASN A 987 21.51 8.95 10.03
N CYS A 988 21.59 9.44 11.27
CA CYS A 988 22.84 9.59 12.00
C CYS A 988 23.19 8.24 12.59
N ASN A 989 23.82 7.40 11.78
CA ASN A 989 24.20 6.04 12.13
C ASN A 989 23.00 5.17 12.50
N SER A 990 23.22 3.88 12.28
CA SER A 990 22.63 2.67 12.80
C SER A 990 21.56 2.68 13.95
N GLU A 991 21.40 3.76 14.71
CA GLU A 991 20.54 3.86 15.91
C GLU A 991 19.13 4.44 15.66
N GLY A 992 18.74 4.72 14.42
CA GLY A 992 17.36 5.12 14.09
C GLY A 992 16.99 6.56 14.44
N TRP A 993 17.98 7.43 14.68
CA TRP A 993 17.77 8.86 14.87
C TRP A 993 17.85 9.55 13.51
N LYS A 994 16.80 10.29 13.16
CA LYS A 994 16.82 11.13 11.95
C LYS A 994 17.27 12.53 12.33
N LYS A 995 18.32 13.04 11.67
CA LYS A 995 18.75 14.44 11.78
C LYS A 995 18.60 15.15 10.45
N LYS A 996 18.17 16.41 10.47
CA LYS A 996 18.20 17.28 9.30
C LYS A 996 18.81 18.62 9.66
N PHE A 997 19.67 19.11 8.77
CA PHE A 997 20.25 20.44 8.87
C PHE A 997 19.37 21.43 8.11
N PHE A 998 19.12 22.59 8.69
CA PHE A 998 18.33 23.66 8.11
C PHE A 998 19.09 24.98 8.18
N TRP A 999 18.83 25.89 7.25
CA TRP A 999 19.19 27.28 7.45
C TRP A 999 18.21 27.89 8.46
N ALA A 1000 18.69 28.78 9.33
CA ALA A 1000 17.89 29.48 10.31
C ALA A 1000 18.31 30.95 10.46
N LEU A 1001 17.44 31.75 11.06
CA LEU A 1001 17.67 33.16 11.39
C LEU A 1001 17.10 33.46 12.78
N LEU A 1002 17.87 34.18 13.60
CA LEU A 1002 17.44 34.65 14.92
C LEU A 1002 16.45 35.79 14.73
N ALA A 1003 15.21 35.57 15.17
CA ALA A 1003 14.18 36.61 15.25
C ALA A 1003 14.21 37.27 16.64
N GLU A 1004 13.46 38.36 16.80
CA GLU A 1004 13.26 39.01 18.11
C GLU A 1004 12.51 38.04 19.07
N ASP A 1005 12.69 38.20 20.38
CA ASP A 1005 11.99 37.48 21.45
C ASP A 1005 12.21 35.94 21.55
N GLU A 1006 13.46 35.47 21.50
CA GLU A 1006 13.82 34.03 21.66
C GLU A 1006 13.25 33.08 20.57
N MET A 1007 12.69 33.64 19.49
CA MET A 1007 12.17 32.87 18.36
C MET A 1007 13.26 32.62 17.31
N VAL A 1008 13.24 31.44 16.70
CA VAL A 1008 14.09 31.11 15.56
C VAL A 1008 13.25 30.86 14.32
N ARG A 1009 13.63 31.48 13.21
CA ARG A 1009 13.01 31.25 11.90
C ARG A 1009 13.81 30.20 11.15
N VAL A 1010 13.24 29.02 10.97
CA VAL A 1010 13.85 27.87 10.26
C VAL A 1010 13.36 27.85 8.81
N PHE A 1011 14.27 27.85 7.84
CA PHE A 1011 13.95 27.76 6.42
C PHE A 1011 13.71 26.30 6.03
N ILE A 1012 12.53 26.01 5.48
CA ILE A 1012 12.10 24.64 5.13
C ILE A 1012 12.23 24.35 3.62
N SER A 1013 12.52 25.37 2.81
CA SER A 1013 12.66 25.24 1.35
C SER A 1013 14.11 25.17 0.87
N ASP A 1014 15.08 25.53 1.71
CA ASP A 1014 16.48 25.68 1.34
C ASP A 1014 17.28 25.01 2.46
N PHE A 1015 17.95 23.90 2.16
CA PHE A 1015 18.77 23.19 3.15
C PHE A 1015 20.26 23.45 2.89
N PRO A 1016 21.08 23.57 3.94
CA PRO A 1016 22.53 23.61 3.78
C PRO A 1016 23.02 22.29 3.15
N THR A 1017 24.11 22.38 2.39
CA THR A 1017 24.84 21.20 1.93
C THR A 1017 25.18 20.31 3.12
N TYR A 1018 25.13 18.99 2.94
CA TYR A 1018 25.57 18.07 3.97
C TYR A 1018 26.96 18.46 4.44
N GLN A 1019 27.10 18.68 5.74
CA GLN A 1019 28.40 18.86 6.37
C GLN A 1019 28.62 17.61 7.21
N ARG A 1020 29.81 16.99 7.09
CA ARG A 1020 30.25 15.85 7.92
C ARG A 1020 30.49 16.31 9.36
N TRP A 1021 29.44 16.77 10.05
CA TRP A 1021 29.41 17.18 11.45
C TRP A 1021 29.07 16.00 12.37
#